data_AF-A0A411WYR0-F1
#
_entry.id   AF-A0A411WYR0-F1
#
_cell.length_a   1.000
_cell.length_b   1.000
_cell.length_c   1.000
_cell.angle_alpha   90.00
_cell.angle_beta   90.00
_cell.angle_gamma   90.00
#
_symmetry.space_group_name_H-M   'P 1'
#
loop_
_entity.id
_entity.type
_entity.pdbx_description
1 polymer ?
#
loop_
_entity_poly.entity_id
_entity_poly.type
_entity_poly.pdbx_seq_one_letter_code
_entity_poly.pdbx_strand_id
1 'polypeptide(L)'
;MSTRKLAKGAPAAVAAVTVVAIVEGRGTIEVKVTDQVSGRPLVGATIRLFRARDVDGPTFRSWTRDECADWRPQDHDQLIDVPTGPQGIVTFEGLEPGLYFALYDHVTPADGPDVYRFEGGEVDADTVLKMDIRLPIGPAVTFEFEQSATCARTRDPVVGSRAIAVVRFQGSDGSSAVTDRVGLEADGPWQPEDGNLYSAGQMIRKPGRHDFIGRLVFARRAGQVIGTPSLVPSGITGGAKLGVSGAFVAEERPAQPISGNIGVALTRTETEATPDLALWTLIRNSTEALSFNNYMDFLDQLFCVPPADPANAPFERTRFGKKSSVFQSLKHRRALPFTDSESYRVLKAATEAFVMVNCGVLREPFAFDPVNDNAYLDRRDIPASGDLRDTLVQDYLESVGGTEMLPYLAVIRRKLPDVPVIPSGSGHCDEAELCFGIIQDRLSNPCLIELIWSYWQEEGMLVQTMNVITQRFQNLRSPLATDPLANTEIDMLRPLNNLLWGYTQDEQHRLTVVRRNYEYDHHYGIRLDGKAVRNMRPADSRSKFLEAFHHLLRLLTSFYRQDDDTTVKADAFPILNALKEVHLILSQGAHNQYGDLPSTARIEMLMQQWLLARPEFREFLPTRVMVAYPEPWMDRVDAMKKLQLWSDTSVMHFRNLAIFGEQLLLSIRFGHWSDVYEATQAFNWARFWRPQAQGYIHAYRAATGVDLSIDAANPAEEATLPSVLLRQRLARQQQRSAM
;
A
#
# COMPACT_ATOMS: atom_id res chain seq x y z
N MET A 1 -23.78 -52.64 -29.63
CA MET A 1 -24.50 -52.89 -30.89
C MET A 1 -24.59 -51.60 -31.69
N SER A 2 -23.74 -51.42 -32.69
CA SER A 2 -24.10 -50.76 -33.95
C SER A 2 -22.96 -51.00 -34.95
N THR A 3 -23.34 -51.47 -36.13
CA THR A 3 -22.52 -52.16 -37.12
C THR A 3 -22.07 -51.24 -38.26
N ARG A 4 -20.88 -51.54 -38.79
CA ARG A 4 -20.40 -51.33 -40.19
C ARG A 4 -20.33 -49.90 -40.73
N LYS A 5 -19.12 -49.51 -41.17
CA LYS A 5 -18.80 -49.36 -42.60
C LYS A 5 -17.28 -49.26 -42.82
N LEU A 6 -16.72 -50.30 -43.43
CA LEU A 6 -15.48 -50.26 -44.20
C LEU A 6 -15.75 -49.42 -45.47
N ALA A 7 -14.98 -48.36 -45.69
CA ALA A 7 -14.92 -47.61 -46.94
C ALA A 7 -13.45 -47.65 -47.41
N LYS A 8 -13.14 -48.56 -48.35
CA LYS A 8 -12.85 -48.28 -49.77
C LYS A 8 -11.67 -47.33 -49.96
N GLY A 9 -10.55 -47.90 -50.44
CA GLY A 9 -9.36 -47.18 -50.86
C GLY A 9 -9.69 -46.09 -51.87
N ALA A 10 -9.06 -44.94 -51.66
CA ALA A 10 -9.10 -43.80 -52.57
C ALA A 10 -8.36 -44.15 -53.87
N PRO A 11 -8.87 -43.73 -55.04
CA PRO A 11 -8.19 -43.92 -56.32
C PRO A 11 -6.95 -43.02 -56.37
N ALA A 12 -5.90 -43.47 -57.07
CA ALA A 12 -4.74 -42.66 -57.39
C ALA A 12 -5.20 -41.36 -58.06
N ALA A 13 -4.89 -40.22 -57.44
CA ALA A 13 -5.20 -38.91 -57.98
C ALA A 13 -4.47 -38.71 -59.31
N VAL A 14 -5.24 -38.58 -60.39
CA VAL A 14 -4.75 -38.16 -61.70
C VAL A 14 -4.16 -36.76 -61.54
N ALA A 15 -2.88 -36.58 -61.87
CA ALA A 15 -2.20 -35.29 -61.80
C ALA A 15 -2.87 -34.31 -62.78
N ALA A 16 -3.62 -33.35 -62.25
CA ALA A 16 -4.23 -32.30 -63.04
C ALA A 16 -3.16 -31.29 -63.47
N VAL A 17 -2.65 -31.46 -64.69
CA VAL A 17 -1.75 -30.51 -65.36
C VAL A 17 -2.61 -29.57 -66.20
N THR A 18 -2.36 -28.26 -66.11
CA THR A 18 -3.04 -27.27 -66.96
C THR A 18 -2.34 -27.25 -68.32
N VAL A 19 -2.99 -27.79 -69.36
CA VAL A 19 -2.47 -27.83 -70.73
C VAL A 19 -3.11 -26.73 -71.57
N VAL A 20 -2.30 -25.93 -72.26
CA VAL A 20 -2.76 -24.84 -73.14
C VAL A 20 -2.12 -24.99 -74.51
N ALA A 21 -2.95 -25.16 -75.55
CA ALA A 21 -2.50 -25.31 -76.93
C ALA A 21 -2.36 -23.95 -77.64
N ILE A 22 -1.23 -23.75 -78.31
CA ILE A 22 -0.94 -22.66 -79.24
C ILE A 22 -0.95 -23.27 -80.66
N VAL A 23 -1.40 -22.54 -81.68
CA VAL A 23 -1.76 -23.10 -83.01
C VAL A 23 -0.58 -23.82 -83.74
N GLU A 24 -0.89 -24.88 -84.51
CA GLU A 24 -0.13 -25.62 -85.55
C GLU A 24 1.36 -26.00 -85.35
N GLY A 25 1.97 -25.77 -84.18
CA GLY A 25 3.29 -26.31 -83.84
C GLY A 25 3.28 -27.75 -83.29
N ARG A 26 4.46 -28.33 -83.06
CA ARG A 26 4.63 -29.66 -82.40
C ARG A 26 5.51 -29.65 -81.15
N GLY A 27 6.06 -28.49 -80.75
CA GLY A 27 6.87 -28.35 -79.54
C GLY A 27 6.03 -28.22 -78.27
N THR A 28 6.57 -28.63 -77.12
CA THR A 28 5.91 -28.52 -75.80
C THR A 28 6.85 -27.93 -74.75
N ILE A 29 6.38 -26.98 -73.94
CA ILE A 29 7.10 -26.46 -72.75
C ILE A 29 6.29 -26.77 -71.50
N GLU A 30 6.92 -27.39 -70.51
CA GLU A 30 6.38 -27.59 -69.16
C GLU A 30 7.13 -26.69 -68.18
N VAL A 31 6.41 -25.77 -67.52
CA VAL A 31 6.99 -24.85 -66.52
C VAL A 31 6.48 -25.25 -65.14
N LYS A 32 7.41 -25.46 -64.21
CA LYS A 32 7.13 -25.77 -62.81
C LYS A 32 7.63 -24.66 -61.90
N VAL A 33 6.75 -24.11 -61.07
CA VAL A 33 7.07 -23.05 -60.11
C VAL A 33 7.07 -23.61 -58.70
N THR A 34 8.22 -23.53 -58.03
CA THR A 34 8.40 -24.06 -56.67
C THR A 34 9.14 -23.10 -55.77
N ASP A 35 8.85 -23.17 -54.47
CA ASP A 35 9.72 -22.56 -53.46
C ASP A 35 11.02 -23.37 -53.33
N GLN A 36 12.16 -22.69 -53.41
CA GLN A 36 13.49 -23.27 -53.41
C GLN A 36 13.82 -24.01 -52.11
N VAL A 37 13.30 -23.53 -50.98
CA VAL A 37 13.65 -24.04 -49.64
C VAL A 37 12.71 -25.16 -49.20
N SER A 38 11.39 -24.96 -49.30
CA SER A 38 10.39 -25.95 -48.88
C SER A 38 10.04 -26.97 -49.97
N GLY A 39 10.41 -26.72 -51.23
CA GLY A 39 10.06 -27.55 -52.39
C GLY A 39 8.57 -27.55 -52.74
N ARG A 40 7.77 -26.70 -52.08
CA ARG A 40 6.32 -26.64 -52.25
C ARG A 40 5.95 -25.92 -53.56
N PRO A 41 4.94 -26.40 -54.30
CA PRO A 41 4.51 -25.76 -55.54
C PRO A 41 3.73 -24.46 -55.27
N LEU A 42 3.87 -23.48 -56.17
CA LEU A 42 3.04 -22.29 -56.17
C LEU A 42 1.83 -22.51 -57.08
N VAL A 43 0.63 -22.42 -56.51
CA VAL A 43 -0.64 -22.66 -57.20
C VAL A 43 -1.21 -21.33 -57.69
N GLY A 44 -1.68 -21.27 -58.94
CA GLY A 44 -2.25 -20.06 -59.52
C GLY A 44 -1.22 -18.98 -59.84
N ALA A 45 0.05 -19.34 -59.97
CA ALA A 45 1.11 -18.44 -60.42
C ALA A 45 0.99 -18.18 -61.92
N THR A 46 0.87 -16.92 -62.33
CA THR A 46 0.79 -16.53 -63.74
C THR A 46 2.18 -16.61 -64.38
N ILE A 47 2.28 -17.45 -65.41
CA ILE A 47 3.45 -17.56 -66.27
C ILE A 47 3.14 -16.89 -67.60
N ARG A 48 3.98 -15.93 -67.99
CA ARG A 48 3.91 -15.27 -69.30
C ARG A 48 4.96 -15.89 -70.21
N LEU A 49 4.53 -16.46 -71.32
CA LEU A 49 5.44 -17.06 -72.29
C LEU A 49 5.80 -16.05 -73.37
N PHE A 50 7.10 -15.84 -73.59
CA PHE A 50 7.61 -14.98 -74.65
C PHE A 50 8.38 -15.81 -75.68
N ARG A 51 8.27 -15.41 -76.95
CA ARG A 51 9.15 -15.90 -78.03
C ARG A 51 10.26 -14.88 -78.27
N ALA A 52 11.50 -15.34 -78.31
CA ALA A 52 12.64 -14.47 -78.52
C ALA A 52 12.60 -13.75 -79.88
N ARG A 53 12.92 -12.46 -79.89
CA ARG A 53 13.20 -11.63 -81.08
C ARG A 53 14.57 -10.98 -80.95
N ASP A 54 15.21 -10.73 -82.09
CA ASP A 54 16.34 -9.80 -82.22
C ASP A 54 15.82 -8.43 -82.65
N VAL A 55 16.58 -7.36 -82.39
CA VAL A 55 16.17 -5.95 -82.54
C VAL A 55 15.79 -5.58 -83.98
N ASP A 56 16.14 -6.40 -84.99
CA ASP A 56 15.78 -6.21 -86.41
C ASP A 56 15.17 -7.45 -87.14
N GLY A 57 14.87 -8.57 -86.44
CA GLY A 57 14.27 -9.81 -87.00
C GLY A 57 15.16 -10.62 -88.00
N PRO A 58 14.79 -11.85 -88.45
CA PRO A 58 13.75 -12.80 -87.99
C PRO A 58 14.28 -13.79 -86.92
N THR A 59 13.40 -14.70 -86.46
CA THR A 59 13.54 -15.68 -85.36
C THR A 59 14.95 -16.26 -85.10
N PHE A 60 15.41 -16.07 -83.86
CA PHE A 60 16.70 -16.48 -83.28
C PHE A 60 16.84 -18.02 -83.17
N ARG A 61 18.03 -18.57 -83.46
CA ARG A 61 18.32 -20.03 -83.47
C ARG A 61 19.47 -20.50 -82.57
N SER A 62 20.06 -19.64 -81.73
CA SER A 62 21.01 -20.09 -80.67
C SER A 62 21.32 -18.96 -79.70
N TRP A 63 21.35 -19.25 -78.39
CA TRP A 63 21.52 -18.23 -77.35
C TRP A 63 22.69 -18.55 -76.39
N THR A 64 23.48 -17.54 -76.00
CA THR A 64 24.61 -17.70 -75.05
C THR A 64 24.24 -17.26 -73.64
N ARG A 65 24.95 -17.78 -72.63
CA ARG A 65 24.64 -17.58 -71.19
C ARG A 65 24.77 -16.13 -70.71
N ASP A 66 25.58 -15.32 -71.38
CA ASP A 66 25.85 -13.93 -71.01
C ASP A 66 24.71 -12.98 -71.44
N GLU A 67 23.99 -13.31 -72.51
CA GLU A 67 22.81 -12.55 -72.98
C GLU A 67 21.57 -12.78 -72.09
N CYS A 68 21.60 -13.76 -71.19
CA CYS A 68 20.55 -14.04 -70.22
C CYS A 68 20.45 -12.96 -69.11
N ALA A 69 21.50 -12.16 -68.88
CA ALA A 69 21.51 -11.15 -67.82
C ALA A 69 20.73 -9.87 -68.20
N ASP A 70 20.62 -9.56 -69.50
CA ASP A 70 20.04 -8.32 -70.03
C ASP A 70 18.63 -8.50 -70.63
N TRP A 71 18.02 -9.68 -70.44
CA TRP A 71 16.67 -9.97 -70.94
C TRP A 71 15.63 -8.99 -70.39
N ARG A 72 14.83 -8.39 -71.28
CA ARG A 72 13.71 -7.52 -70.91
C ARG A 72 12.41 -7.98 -71.58
N PRO A 73 11.27 -7.98 -70.87
CA PRO A 73 9.99 -8.37 -71.44
C PRO A 73 9.54 -7.53 -72.65
N GLN A 74 10.03 -6.31 -72.77
CA GLN A 74 9.63 -5.35 -73.82
C GLN A 74 10.23 -5.67 -75.20
N ASP A 75 11.32 -6.45 -75.23
CA ASP A 75 12.10 -6.71 -76.44
C ASP A 75 11.66 -8.01 -77.16
N HIS A 76 10.60 -8.66 -76.66
CA HIS A 76 10.15 -9.99 -77.11
C HIS A 76 8.64 -10.06 -77.28
N ASP A 77 8.18 -11.00 -78.11
CA ASP A 77 6.75 -11.20 -78.34
C ASP A 77 6.14 -12.01 -77.21
N GLN A 78 5.23 -11.39 -76.45
CA GLN A 78 4.37 -12.12 -75.53
C GLN A 78 3.35 -12.95 -76.31
N LEU A 79 3.31 -14.25 -76.05
CA LEU A 79 2.36 -15.15 -76.67
C LEU A 79 1.09 -15.31 -75.84
N ILE A 80 1.25 -15.69 -74.56
CA ILE A 80 0.13 -16.05 -73.70
C ILE A 80 0.51 -15.96 -72.21
N ASP A 81 -0.49 -15.71 -71.36
CA ASP A 81 -0.38 -15.72 -69.91
C ASP A 81 -1.27 -16.82 -69.34
N VAL A 82 -0.71 -17.75 -68.56
CA VAL A 82 -1.46 -18.89 -68.02
C VAL A 82 -1.10 -19.12 -66.54
N PRO A 83 -2.09 -19.32 -65.65
CA PRO A 83 -1.84 -19.67 -64.26
C PRO A 83 -1.44 -21.14 -64.10
N THR A 84 -0.52 -21.42 -63.16
CA THR A 84 -0.13 -22.78 -62.79
C THR A 84 -1.30 -23.56 -62.16
N GLY A 85 -1.33 -24.87 -62.45
CA GLY A 85 -2.28 -25.81 -61.85
C GLY A 85 -1.98 -26.14 -60.37
N PRO A 86 -2.72 -27.09 -59.77
CA PRO A 86 -2.60 -27.46 -58.36
C PRO A 86 -1.23 -28.06 -57.97
N GLN A 87 -0.45 -28.54 -58.94
CA GLN A 87 0.91 -29.03 -58.74
C GLN A 87 1.98 -27.95 -59.00
N GLY A 88 1.57 -26.70 -59.24
CA GLY A 88 2.45 -25.60 -59.63
C GLY A 88 3.05 -25.77 -61.03
N ILE A 89 2.41 -26.57 -61.88
CA ILE A 89 2.85 -26.89 -63.24
C ILE A 89 1.87 -26.30 -64.25
N VAL A 90 2.40 -25.78 -65.36
CA VAL A 90 1.66 -25.38 -66.55
C VAL A 90 2.38 -25.93 -67.79
N THR A 91 1.63 -26.41 -68.77
CA THR A 91 2.18 -26.97 -70.01
C THR A 91 1.63 -26.21 -71.21
N PHE A 92 2.52 -25.73 -72.07
CA PHE A 92 2.24 -25.06 -73.32
C PHE A 92 2.54 -26.02 -74.47
N GLU A 93 1.54 -26.36 -75.27
CA GLU A 93 1.65 -27.28 -76.41
C GLU A 93 1.50 -26.51 -77.73
N GLY A 94 1.98 -27.09 -78.84
CA GLY A 94 1.79 -26.53 -80.18
C GLY A 94 2.72 -25.36 -80.51
N LEU A 95 3.94 -25.37 -79.96
CA LEU A 95 4.94 -24.33 -80.19
C LEU A 95 5.74 -24.59 -81.48
N GLU A 96 6.07 -23.53 -82.22
CA GLU A 96 7.02 -23.59 -83.33
C GLU A 96 8.46 -23.77 -82.82
N PRO A 97 9.36 -24.39 -83.59
CA PRO A 97 10.76 -24.47 -83.18
C PRO A 97 11.39 -23.08 -82.97
N GLY A 98 12.08 -22.90 -81.85
CA GLY A 98 12.71 -21.63 -81.48
C GLY A 98 12.99 -21.47 -79.99
N LEU A 99 13.49 -20.29 -79.62
CA LEU A 99 13.85 -19.93 -78.25
C LEU A 99 12.68 -19.26 -77.51
N TYR A 100 12.38 -19.76 -76.31
CA TYR A 100 11.26 -19.32 -75.49
C TYR A 100 11.68 -18.94 -74.07
N PHE A 101 10.90 -18.05 -73.47
CA PHE A 101 11.05 -17.59 -72.09
C PHE A 101 9.77 -17.73 -71.31
N ALA A 102 9.85 -18.38 -70.16
CA ALA A 102 8.79 -18.40 -69.18
C ALA A 102 9.08 -17.39 -68.08
N LEU A 103 8.31 -16.30 -68.01
CA LEU A 103 8.40 -15.28 -66.98
C LEU A 103 7.38 -15.53 -65.86
N TYR A 104 7.83 -15.49 -64.61
CA TYR A 104 6.97 -15.45 -63.43
C TYR A 104 6.52 -14.01 -63.12
N ASP A 105 5.21 -13.74 -63.21
CA ASP A 105 4.64 -12.38 -63.20
C ASP A 105 4.10 -11.91 -61.83
N HIS A 106 4.52 -12.55 -60.74
CA HIS A 106 4.17 -12.12 -59.39
C HIS A 106 5.39 -11.55 -58.66
N VAL A 107 5.13 -10.76 -57.62
CA VAL A 107 6.21 -10.22 -56.80
C VAL A 107 6.71 -11.27 -55.82
N THR A 108 8.01 -11.38 -55.71
CA THR A 108 8.73 -12.29 -54.83
C THR A 108 9.36 -11.46 -53.71
N PRO A 109 9.23 -11.86 -52.43
CA PRO A 109 9.70 -11.05 -51.28
C PRO A 109 11.19 -10.66 -51.31
N ALA A 110 12.02 -11.50 -51.94
CA ALA A 110 13.47 -11.33 -52.03
C ALA A 110 13.92 -10.47 -53.23
N ASP A 111 13.02 -10.17 -54.17
CA ASP A 111 13.33 -9.47 -55.41
C ASP A 111 12.92 -7.99 -55.31
N GLY A 112 13.73 -7.09 -55.89
CA GLY A 112 13.33 -5.69 -56.07
C GLY A 112 12.13 -5.57 -57.03
N PRO A 113 11.44 -4.40 -57.04
CA PRO A 113 10.25 -4.19 -57.88
C PRO A 113 10.49 -4.49 -59.38
N ASP A 114 11.73 -4.28 -59.85
CA ASP A 114 12.12 -4.40 -61.26
C ASP A 114 12.90 -5.68 -61.59
N VAL A 115 13.05 -6.62 -60.65
CA VAL A 115 13.77 -7.88 -60.88
C VAL A 115 12.79 -8.96 -61.35
N TYR A 116 12.92 -9.38 -62.61
CA TYR A 116 12.11 -10.43 -63.21
C TYR A 116 12.72 -11.83 -62.99
N ARG A 117 11.88 -12.81 -62.68
CA ARG A 117 12.29 -14.22 -62.58
C ARG A 117 11.79 -14.98 -63.80
N PHE A 118 12.71 -15.41 -64.65
CA PHE A 118 12.37 -16.14 -65.87
C PHE A 118 13.34 -17.29 -66.08
N GLU A 119 12.90 -18.28 -66.87
CA GLU A 119 13.73 -19.37 -67.38
C GLU A 119 13.58 -19.41 -68.90
N GLY A 120 14.69 -19.67 -69.61
CA GLY A 120 14.74 -19.67 -71.06
C GLY A 120 15.28 -20.99 -71.61
N GLY A 121 14.81 -21.39 -72.78
CA GLY A 121 15.33 -22.58 -73.46
C GLY A 121 14.80 -22.77 -74.87
N GLU A 122 15.52 -23.58 -75.63
CA GLU A 122 15.23 -23.88 -77.04
C GLU A 122 14.27 -25.07 -77.14
N VAL A 123 13.27 -24.95 -78.00
CA VAL A 123 12.27 -25.97 -78.28
C VAL A 123 12.42 -26.42 -79.73
N ASP A 124 12.61 -27.72 -79.93
CA ASP A 124 12.60 -28.38 -81.24
C ASP A 124 11.27 -29.09 -81.49
N ALA A 125 11.00 -29.44 -82.75
CA ALA A 125 9.83 -30.24 -83.12
C ALA A 125 9.83 -31.59 -82.38
N ASP A 126 8.70 -31.93 -81.75
CA ASP A 126 8.49 -33.18 -80.98
C ASP A 126 9.31 -33.30 -79.67
N THR A 127 9.84 -32.20 -79.11
CA THR A 127 10.52 -32.19 -77.80
C THR A 127 9.68 -31.54 -76.69
N VAL A 128 9.86 -32.03 -75.45
CA VAL A 128 9.28 -31.44 -74.23
C VAL A 128 10.39 -30.75 -73.44
N LEU A 129 10.41 -29.43 -73.46
CA LEU A 129 11.32 -28.63 -72.65
C LEU A 129 10.74 -28.43 -71.25
N LYS A 130 11.51 -28.79 -70.21
CA LYS A 130 11.11 -28.60 -68.81
C LYS A 130 11.86 -27.43 -68.19
N MET A 131 11.13 -26.45 -67.69
CA MET A 131 11.66 -25.27 -67.01
C MET A 131 11.25 -25.29 -65.54
N ASP A 132 12.22 -25.14 -64.65
CA ASP A 132 12.00 -25.11 -63.20
C ASP A 132 12.29 -23.71 -62.64
N ILE A 133 11.26 -22.90 -62.38
CA ILE A 133 11.41 -21.62 -61.70
C ILE A 133 11.44 -21.85 -60.19
N ARG A 134 12.60 -21.63 -59.56
CA ARG A 134 12.81 -21.79 -58.11
C ARG A 134 12.86 -20.44 -57.42
N LEU A 135 11.94 -20.21 -56.49
CA LEU A 135 11.78 -18.93 -55.79
C LEU A 135 12.32 -19.01 -54.36
N PRO A 136 13.18 -18.08 -53.91
CA PRO A 136 13.73 -18.11 -52.56
C PRO A 136 12.76 -17.47 -51.55
N ILE A 137 11.68 -18.17 -51.15
CA ILE A 137 10.70 -17.65 -50.19
C ILE A 137 10.99 -18.20 -48.79
N GLY A 138 11.12 -19.52 -48.67
CA GLY A 138 11.44 -20.21 -47.41
C GLY A 138 10.50 -19.91 -46.25
N PRO A 139 9.20 -20.21 -46.36
CA PRO A 139 8.25 -19.94 -45.28
C PRO A 139 8.43 -20.91 -44.10
N ALA A 140 8.50 -20.35 -42.88
CA ALA A 140 8.56 -21.07 -41.62
C ALA A 140 7.44 -20.60 -40.68
N VAL A 141 6.72 -21.54 -40.07
CA VAL A 141 5.67 -21.26 -39.09
C VAL A 141 6.24 -21.47 -37.69
N THR A 142 6.09 -20.47 -36.84
CA THR A 142 6.45 -20.52 -35.41
C THR A 142 5.22 -20.23 -34.56
N PHE A 143 5.20 -20.73 -33.32
CA PHE A 143 4.06 -20.55 -32.41
C PHE A 143 4.48 -19.84 -31.13
N GLU A 144 3.67 -18.89 -30.70
CA GLU A 144 3.79 -18.17 -29.43
C GLU A 144 2.47 -18.28 -28.65
N PHE A 145 2.51 -18.32 -27.32
CA PHE A 145 1.32 -18.55 -26.49
C PHE A 145 1.14 -17.45 -25.44
N GLU A 146 -0.03 -16.81 -25.44
CA GLU A 146 -0.38 -15.75 -24.50
C GLU A 146 -1.33 -16.27 -23.41
N GLN A 147 -1.05 -15.92 -22.15
CA GLN A 147 -1.86 -16.33 -20.98
C GLN A 147 -2.81 -15.21 -20.56
N SER A 148 -4.07 -15.51 -20.26
CA SER A 148 -5.07 -14.47 -19.91
C SER A 148 -4.77 -13.66 -18.64
N ALA A 149 -3.87 -14.12 -17.76
CA ALA A 149 -3.52 -13.43 -16.52
C ALA A 149 -2.31 -12.49 -16.64
N THR A 150 -1.47 -12.69 -17.66
CA THR A 150 -0.24 -11.93 -17.89
C THR A 150 -0.08 -11.77 -19.38
N CYS A 151 -0.05 -10.55 -19.92
CA CYS A 151 0.20 -10.26 -21.34
C CYS A 151 1.61 -10.69 -21.83
N ALA A 152 2.25 -11.64 -21.15
CA ALA A 152 3.54 -12.22 -21.47
C ALA A 152 3.36 -13.38 -22.46
N ARG A 153 4.14 -13.36 -23.54
CA ARG A 153 4.24 -14.47 -24.49
C ARG A 153 5.16 -15.56 -23.95
N THR A 154 4.67 -16.79 -23.97
CA THR A 154 5.37 -18.00 -23.50
C THR A 154 5.51 -19.00 -24.65
N ARG A 155 6.36 -20.03 -24.46
CA ARG A 155 6.55 -21.12 -25.44
C ARG A 155 5.69 -22.36 -25.13
N ASP A 156 4.90 -22.31 -24.06
CA ASP A 156 4.20 -23.48 -23.54
C ASP A 156 2.75 -23.55 -24.06
N PRO A 157 2.41 -24.58 -24.86
CA PRO A 157 1.06 -24.77 -25.39
C PRO A 157 0.12 -25.36 -24.34
N VAL A 158 -0.51 -24.51 -23.52
CA VAL A 158 -1.43 -24.95 -22.47
C VAL A 158 -2.89 -24.69 -22.86
N VAL A 159 -3.80 -25.61 -22.49
CA VAL A 159 -5.25 -25.38 -22.62
C VAL A 159 -5.65 -24.11 -21.86
N GLY A 160 -6.37 -23.20 -22.53
CA GLY A 160 -6.74 -21.88 -22.01
C GLY A 160 -5.88 -20.72 -22.52
N SER A 161 -4.70 -20.98 -23.08
CA SER A 161 -3.87 -19.96 -23.73
C SER A 161 -4.37 -19.61 -25.15
N ARG A 162 -4.06 -18.39 -25.59
CA ARG A 162 -4.23 -17.98 -27.00
C ARG A 162 -2.95 -18.34 -27.76
N ALA A 163 -3.06 -19.27 -28.71
CA ALA A 163 -1.98 -19.62 -29.62
C ALA A 163 -1.89 -18.62 -30.76
N ILE A 164 -0.68 -18.16 -31.09
CA ILE A 164 -0.40 -17.21 -32.15
C ILE A 164 0.58 -17.89 -33.11
N ALA A 165 0.11 -18.18 -34.33
CA ALA A 165 0.95 -18.68 -35.41
C ALA A 165 1.59 -17.50 -36.12
N VAL A 166 2.92 -17.42 -36.14
CA VAL A 166 3.70 -16.38 -36.82
C VAL A 166 4.42 -17.01 -38.00
N VAL A 167 4.10 -16.53 -39.20
CA VAL A 167 4.72 -17.00 -40.46
C VAL A 167 5.86 -16.06 -40.83
N ARG A 168 7.08 -16.59 -40.89
CA ARG A 168 8.29 -15.86 -41.30
C ARG A 168 8.76 -16.38 -42.65
N PHE A 169 9.25 -15.50 -43.51
CA PHE A 169 9.80 -15.85 -44.83
C PHE A 169 10.84 -14.79 -45.21
N GLN A 170 11.68 -15.06 -46.21
CA GLN A 170 12.70 -14.08 -46.61
C GLN A 170 12.04 -12.75 -47.00
N GLY A 171 12.45 -11.64 -46.38
CA GLY A 171 11.83 -10.32 -46.59
C GLY A 171 10.66 -9.96 -45.65
N SER A 172 10.25 -10.84 -44.73
CA SER A 172 9.21 -10.55 -43.73
C SER A 172 9.64 -9.57 -42.63
N ASP A 173 10.94 -9.27 -42.52
CA ASP A 173 11.54 -8.47 -41.43
C ASP A 173 11.42 -6.94 -41.64
N GLY A 174 10.53 -6.50 -42.54
CA GLY A 174 10.29 -5.08 -42.85
C GLY A 174 11.34 -4.41 -43.73
N SER A 175 12.40 -5.12 -44.12
CA SER A 175 13.51 -4.57 -44.92
C SER A 175 13.29 -4.60 -46.44
N SER A 176 12.18 -5.19 -46.91
CA SER A 176 11.88 -5.36 -48.34
C SER A 176 10.72 -4.46 -48.78
N ALA A 177 10.88 -3.81 -49.96
CA ALA A 177 9.93 -2.88 -50.57
C ALA A 177 8.62 -3.55 -51.09
N VAL A 178 8.38 -4.81 -50.72
CA VAL A 178 7.32 -5.69 -51.25
C VAL A 178 6.35 -6.15 -50.14
N THR A 179 6.52 -5.65 -48.91
CA THR A 179 5.75 -6.09 -47.73
C THR A 179 4.24 -5.81 -47.80
N ASP A 180 3.80 -4.87 -48.63
CA ASP A 180 2.39 -4.55 -48.90
C ASP A 180 1.77 -5.41 -50.03
N ARG A 181 2.59 -6.26 -50.68
CA ARG A 181 2.20 -7.09 -51.84
C ARG A 181 2.14 -8.59 -51.55
N VAL A 182 2.27 -8.98 -50.28
CA VAL A 182 2.18 -10.36 -49.80
C VAL A 182 1.16 -10.43 -48.66
N GLY A 183 0.20 -11.34 -48.76
CA GLY A 183 -0.82 -11.55 -47.73
C GLY A 183 -0.78 -12.97 -47.15
N LEU A 184 -1.24 -13.13 -45.91
CA LEU A 184 -1.46 -14.43 -45.26
C LEU A 184 -2.96 -14.74 -45.19
N GLU A 185 -3.40 -15.79 -45.89
CA GLU A 185 -4.73 -16.38 -45.74
C GLU A 185 -4.65 -17.57 -44.76
N ALA A 186 -5.23 -17.44 -43.56
CA ALA A 186 -5.33 -18.55 -42.61
C ALA A 186 -6.63 -19.34 -42.83
N ASP A 187 -6.57 -20.67 -42.81
CA ASP A 187 -7.74 -21.54 -42.92
C ASP A 187 -8.27 -21.94 -41.53
N GLY A 188 -9.57 -22.25 -41.45
CA GLY A 188 -10.19 -22.85 -40.27
C GLY A 188 -10.44 -21.86 -39.12
N PRO A 189 -10.20 -22.23 -37.85
CA PRO A 189 -10.54 -21.41 -36.67
C PRO A 189 -9.53 -20.29 -36.36
N TRP A 190 -8.51 -20.09 -37.21
CA TRP A 190 -7.46 -19.10 -37.02
C TRP A 190 -7.92 -17.73 -37.50
N GLN A 191 -7.82 -16.71 -36.64
CA GLN A 191 -8.18 -15.33 -36.97
C GLN A 191 -6.92 -14.47 -37.12
N PRO A 192 -6.86 -13.52 -38.07
CA PRO A 192 -5.71 -12.61 -38.20
C PRO A 192 -5.50 -11.79 -36.92
N GLU A 193 -4.24 -11.51 -36.58
CA GLU A 193 -3.87 -10.68 -35.42
C GLU A 193 -3.85 -9.20 -35.80
N ASP A 194 -4.46 -8.34 -34.97
CA ASP A 194 -4.44 -6.89 -35.19
C ASP A 194 -3.00 -6.35 -35.06
N GLY A 195 -2.51 -5.69 -36.10
CA GLY A 195 -1.19 -5.03 -36.11
C GLY A 195 -0.01 -5.91 -36.56
N ASN A 196 -0.19 -7.21 -36.76
CA ASN A 196 0.83 -8.12 -37.30
C ASN A 196 0.37 -8.78 -38.61
N LEU A 197 0.95 -8.34 -39.73
CA LEU A 197 0.56 -8.73 -41.10
C LEU A 197 0.64 -10.24 -41.40
N TYR A 198 1.46 -10.99 -40.66
CA TYR A 198 1.77 -12.40 -40.93
C TYR A 198 1.52 -13.32 -39.73
N SER A 199 0.56 -12.98 -38.88
CA SER A 199 0.17 -13.82 -37.76
C SER A 199 -1.34 -14.05 -37.67
N ALA A 200 -1.69 -15.20 -37.12
CA ALA A 200 -3.06 -15.57 -36.83
C ALA A 200 -3.18 -16.21 -35.44
N GLY A 201 -4.22 -15.87 -34.69
CA GLY A 201 -4.51 -16.35 -33.36
C GLY A 201 -5.66 -17.36 -33.31
N GLN A 202 -5.55 -18.34 -32.42
CA GLN A 202 -6.61 -19.28 -32.06
C GLN A 202 -6.60 -19.57 -30.55
N MET A 203 -7.77 -19.66 -29.91
CA MET A 203 -7.89 -20.06 -28.51
C MET A 203 -7.83 -21.60 -28.36
N ILE A 204 -6.93 -22.10 -27.50
CA ILE A 204 -6.77 -23.53 -27.23
C ILE A 204 -7.86 -24.00 -26.25
N ARG A 205 -8.86 -24.72 -26.76
CA ARG A 205 -10.00 -25.20 -25.95
C ARG A 205 -9.93 -26.66 -25.52
N LYS A 206 -9.06 -27.46 -26.14
CA LYS A 206 -8.94 -28.90 -25.89
C LYS A 206 -7.47 -29.33 -25.93
N PRO A 207 -7.06 -30.30 -25.10
CA PRO A 207 -5.75 -30.91 -25.22
C PRO A 207 -5.64 -31.72 -26.50
N GLY A 208 -4.41 -31.94 -26.95
CA GLY A 208 -4.10 -32.69 -28.16
C GLY A 208 -3.50 -31.83 -29.27
N ARG A 209 -3.38 -32.42 -30.46
CA ARG A 209 -2.72 -31.80 -31.61
C ARG A 209 -3.58 -30.73 -32.25
N HIS A 210 -3.01 -29.55 -32.47
CA HIS A 210 -3.59 -28.44 -33.22
C HIS A 210 -2.74 -28.18 -34.46
N ASP A 211 -3.38 -28.13 -35.62
CA ASP A 211 -2.72 -27.84 -36.90
C ASP A 211 -3.09 -26.42 -37.38
N PHE A 212 -2.08 -25.69 -37.83
CA PHE A 212 -2.22 -24.45 -38.59
C PHE A 212 -2.06 -24.75 -40.07
N ILE A 213 -3.01 -24.31 -40.88
CA ILE A 213 -2.97 -24.39 -42.33
C ILE A 213 -3.29 -22.99 -42.86
N GLY A 214 -2.46 -22.49 -43.77
CA GLY A 214 -2.65 -21.21 -44.42
C GLY A 214 -2.00 -21.15 -45.80
N ARG A 215 -2.15 -20.02 -46.49
CA ARG A 215 -1.54 -19.75 -47.78
C ARG A 215 -0.94 -18.35 -47.78
N LEU A 216 0.31 -18.23 -48.22
CA LEU A 216 0.88 -16.94 -48.61
C LEU A 216 0.39 -16.61 -50.01
N VAL A 217 -0.12 -15.41 -50.21
CA VAL A 217 -0.65 -14.93 -51.48
C VAL A 217 0.22 -13.81 -52.00
N PHE A 218 0.76 -13.97 -53.20
CA PHE A 218 1.63 -13.01 -53.88
C PHE A 218 0.86 -12.24 -54.95
N ALA A 219 0.88 -10.92 -54.86
CA ALA A 219 0.27 -10.05 -55.85
C ALA A 219 0.97 -10.15 -57.21
N ARG A 220 0.21 -9.97 -58.29
CA ARG A 220 0.74 -9.86 -59.65
C ARG A 220 1.45 -8.51 -59.82
N ARG A 221 2.53 -8.42 -60.60
CA ARG A 221 3.37 -7.19 -60.71
C ARG A 221 2.63 -5.95 -61.24
N ALA A 222 1.67 -6.14 -62.14
CA ALA A 222 0.82 -5.07 -62.71
C ALA A 222 -0.52 -4.86 -61.96
N GLY A 223 -0.77 -5.60 -60.87
CA GLY A 223 -2.00 -5.50 -60.08
C GLY A 223 -1.80 -4.65 -58.83
N GLN A 224 -2.72 -3.73 -58.58
CA GLN A 224 -2.78 -2.96 -57.33
C GLN A 224 -3.32 -3.87 -56.21
N VAL A 225 -2.61 -3.99 -55.07
CA VAL A 225 -3.22 -4.55 -53.86
C VAL A 225 -4.07 -3.44 -53.24
N ILE A 226 -5.38 -3.62 -53.25
CA ILE A 226 -6.27 -2.82 -52.42
C ILE A 226 -6.28 -3.47 -51.03
N GLY A 227 -5.70 -2.80 -50.04
CA GLY A 227 -6.07 -2.96 -48.63
C GLY A 227 -4.94 -3.23 -47.65
N THR A 228 -4.78 -2.28 -46.72
CA THR A 228 -4.33 -2.47 -45.35
C THR A 228 -5.06 -3.65 -44.65
N PRO A 229 -4.44 -4.28 -43.64
CA PRO A 229 -4.87 -5.56 -43.07
C PRO A 229 -6.03 -5.37 -42.08
N SER A 230 -7.25 -5.43 -42.59
CA SER A 230 -8.43 -5.64 -41.77
C SER A 230 -9.58 -5.97 -42.70
N LEU A 231 -10.06 -7.22 -42.62
CA LEU A 231 -11.18 -7.79 -43.38
C LEU A 231 -11.02 -7.74 -44.91
N VAL A 232 -10.56 -8.85 -45.50
CA VAL A 232 -11.03 -9.22 -46.84
C VAL A 232 -11.94 -10.45 -46.72
N PRO A 233 -13.27 -10.28 -46.83
CA PRO A 233 -14.13 -11.37 -47.25
C PRO A 233 -13.78 -11.68 -48.71
N SER A 234 -13.33 -12.90 -48.99
CA SER A 234 -13.26 -13.52 -50.32
C SER A 234 -12.94 -12.57 -51.49
N GLY A 235 -11.66 -12.36 -51.85
CA GLY A 235 -11.42 -11.52 -53.03
C GLY A 235 -9.99 -11.16 -53.45
N ILE A 236 -8.97 -12.01 -53.27
CA ILE A 236 -7.83 -11.97 -54.21
C ILE A 236 -8.11 -13.02 -55.29
N THR A 237 -8.87 -12.65 -56.31
CA THR A 237 -8.99 -13.45 -57.53
C THR A 237 -7.70 -13.31 -58.34
N GLY A 238 -6.86 -14.34 -58.33
CA GLY A 238 -5.75 -14.48 -59.29
C GLY A 238 -4.32 -14.23 -58.78
N GLY A 239 -4.06 -14.27 -57.48
CA GLY A 239 -2.69 -14.24 -56.92
C GLY A 239 -2.02 -15.62 -56.87
N ALA A 240 -0.69 -15.67 -56.93
CA ALA A 240 0.06 -16.91 -56.73
C ALA A 240 0.00 -17.32 -55.26
N LYS A 241 -0.31 -18.60 -54.96
CA LYS A 241 -0.50 -19.08 -53.60
C LYS A 241 0.52 -20.14 -53.23
N LEU A 242 1.17 -19.99 -52.07
CA LEU A 242 2.09 -20.96 -51.48
C LEU A 242 1.52 -21.48 -50.15
N GLY A 243 1.34 -22.80 -50.04
CA GLY A 243 0.81 -23.41 -48.81
C GLY A 243 1.81 -23.34 -47.64
N VAL A 244 1.32 -22.90 -46.48
CA VAL A 244 2.05 -22.90 -45.20
C VAL A 244 1.30 -23.76 -44.17
N SER A 245 2.06 -24.50 -43.37
CA SER A 245 1.48 -25.34 -42.32
C SER A 245 2.45 -25.54 -41.17
N GLY A 246 1.90 -25.69 -39.97
CA GLY A 246 2.62 -25.98 -38.74
C GLY A 246 1.71 -26.73 -37.78
N ALA A 247 2.28 -27.39 -36.77
CA ALA A 247 1.50 -28.08 -35.75
C ALA A 247 2.15 -27.94 -34.38
N PHE A 248 1.34 -27.94 -33.34
CA PHE A 248 1.78 -28.05 -31.94
C PHE A 248 0.82 -28.97 -31.17
N VAL A 249 1.26 -29.47 -30.01
CA VAL A 249 0.45 -30.31 -29.13
C VAL A 249 0.17 -29.53 -27.86
N ALA A 250 -1.11 -29.34 -27.53
CA ALA A 250 -1.52 -28.68 -26.31
C ALA A 250 -1.67 -29.69 -25.17
N GLU A 251 -1.08 -29.38 -24.02
CA GLU A 251 -1.21 -30.17 -22.81
C GLU A 251 -2.27 -29.56 -21.88
N GLU A 252 -3.05 -30.43 -21.24
CA GLU A 252 -3.90 -30.05 -20.12
C GLU A 252 -3.03 -30.06 -18.87
N ARG A 253 -3.00 -28.94 -18.12
CA ARG A 253 -2.30 -28.94 -16.83
C ARG A 253 -2.93 -30.03 -15.97
N PRO A 254 -2.15 -31.01 -15.47
CA PRO A 254 -2.69 -31.93 -14.47
C PRO A 254 -3.14 -31.07 -13.29
N ALA A 255 -4.40 -31.22 -12.89
CA ALA A 255 -4.89 -30.60 -11.66
C ALA A 255 -3.93 -31.05 -10.56
N GLN A 256 -3.10 -30.14 -10.04
CA GLN A 256 -2.29 -30.46 -8.88
C GLN A 256 -3.28 -30.62 -7.72
N PRO A 257 -3.48 -31.83 -7.16
CA PRO A 257 -4.12 -31.91 -5.86
C PRO A 257 -3.21 -31.13 -4.93
N ILE A 258 -3.78 -30.17 -4.22
CA ILE A 258 -3.10 -29.50 -3.12
C ILE A 258 -2.96 -30.56 -2.01
N SER A 259 -1.93 -31.42 -2.11
CA SER A 259 -1.62 -32.41 -1.09
C SER A 259 -0.68 -31.78 -0.07
N GLY A 260 -1.31 -31.18 0.92
CA GLY A 260 -0.78 -30.81 2.22
C GLY A 260 -1.98 -30.79 3.17
N ASN A 261 -1.76 -30.67 4.48
CA ASN A 261 -2.85 -30.21 5.34
C ASN A 261 -3.22 -28.80 4.84
N ILE A 262 -4.25 -28.70 4.00
CA ILE A 262 -4.91 -27.41 3.74
C ILE A 262 -5.59 -27.10 5.06
N GLY A 263 -4.89 -26.34 5.91
CA GLY A 263 -5.51 -25.69 7.04
C GLY A 263 -6.51 -24.70 6.46
N VAL A 264 -7.74 -25.14 6.22
CA VAL A 264 -8.87 -24.25 6.04
C VAL A 264 -9.14 -23.68 7.43
N ALA A 265 -8.40 -22.63 7.76
CA ALA A 265 -8.67 -21.82 8.94
C ALA A 265 -9.72 -20.79 8.53
N LEU A 266 -10.80 -20.71 9.31
CA LEU A 266 -11.69 -19.57 9.21
C LEU A 266 -10.87 -18.32 9.60
N THR A 267 -10.85 -17.32 8.73
CA THR A 267 -10.25 -16.01 9.01
C THR A 267 -11.33 -15.08 9.55
N ARG A 268 -10.90 -14.05 10.30
CA ARG A 268 -11.83 -13.00 10.72
C ARG A 268 -12.39 -12.27 9.49
N THR A 269 -13.55 -11.64 9.66
CA THR A 269 -14.15 -10.83 8.60
C THR A 269 -13.24 -9.67 8.23
N GLU A 270 -12.90 -9.56 6.95
CA GLU A 270 -12.17 -8.41 6.41
C GLU A 270 -13.04 -7.14 6.47
N THR A 271 -12.38 -6.00 6.63
CA THR A 271 -13.02 -4.67 6.62
C THR A 271 -12.37 -3.76 5.60
N GLU A 272 -13.05 -2.67 5.25
CA GLU A 272 -12.49 -1.64 4.38
C GLU A 272 -11.65 -0.65 5.20
N ALA A 273 -10.59 -0.12 4.61
CA ALA A 273 -9.76 0.88 5.27
C ALA A 273 -10.49 2.22 5.36
N THR A 274 -10.44 2.86 6.53
CA THR A 274 -11.06 4.17 6.77
C THR A 274 -10.00 5.26 6.92
N PRO A 275 -10.25 6.50 6.47
CA PRO A 275 -9.26 7.58 6.52
C PRO A 275 -8.83 7.94 7.96
N ASP A 276 -9.67 7.68 8.96
CA ASP A 276 -9.37 7.88 10.39
C ASP A 276 -8.18 7.07 10.91
N LEU A 277 -7.78 6.00 10.21
CA LEU A 277 -6.63 5.18 10.58
C LEU A 277 -5.36 6.02 10.70
N ALA A 278 -5.23 7.06 9.85
CA ALA A 278 -4.11 7.98 9.92
C ALA A 278 -4.13 8.80 11.22
N LEU A 279 -5.29 9.33 11.64
CA LEU A 279 -5.42 10.05 12.91
C LEU A 279 -5.10 9.16 14.11
N TRP A 280 -5.62 7.94 14.15
CA TRP A 280 -5.40 7.04 15.30
C TRP A 280 -3.95 6.58 15.40
N THR A 281 -3.32 6.29 14.26
CA THR A 281 -1.88 5.97 14.19
C THR A 281 -1.05 7.15 14.72
N LEU A 282 -1.42 8.36 14.32
CA LEU A 282 -0.75 9.57 14.73
C LEU A 282 -0.93 9.88 16.23
N ILE A 283 -2.13 9.64 16.80
CA ILE A 283 -2.38 9.70 18.26
C ILE A 283 -1.51 8.66 18.99
N ARG A 284 -1.45 7.43 18.47
CA ARG A 284 -0.65 6.36 19.08
C ARG A 284 0.84 6.73 19.09
N ASN A 285 1.36 7.24 17.98
CA ASN A 285 2.76 7.58 17.84
C ASN A 285 3.12 8.86 18.62
N SER A 286 2.21 9.84 18.73
CA SER A 286 2.43 11.05 19.56
C SER A 286 2.39 10.74 21.06
N THR A 287 1.47 9.87 21.51
CA THR A 287 1.44 9.42 22.91
C THR A 287 2.66 8.59 23.28
N GLU A 288 3.18 7.77 22.35
CA GLU A 288 4.45 7.07 22.53
C GLU A 288 5.65 8.05 22.54
N ALA A 289 5.65 9.08 21.69
CA ALA A 289 6.68 10.13 21.72
C ALA A 289 6.68 10.91 23.04
N LEU A 290 5.52 11.08 23.69
CA LEU A 290 5.36 11.66 25.02
C LEU A 290 5.63 10.69 26.18
N SER A 291 6.05 9.45 25.90
CA SER A 291 6.35 8.46 26.93
C SER A 291 7.50 8.90 27.84
N PHE A 292 7.49 8.39 29.07
CA PHE A 292 8.54 8.69 30.04
C PHE A 292 9.94 8.26 29.57
N ASN A 293 10.04 7.14 28.86
CA ASN A 293 11.34 6.64 28.37
C ASN A 293 11.95 7.60 27.34
N ASN A 294 11.15 8.07 26.37
CA ASN A 294 11.60 9.07 25.40
C ASN A 294 11.94 10.41 26.09
N TYR A 295 11.18 10.80 27.12
CA TYR A 295 11.50 11.97 27.93
C TYR A 295 12.81 11.82 28.71
N MET A 296 13.04 10.66 29.31
CA MET A 296 14.28 10.34 30.02
C MET A 296 15.47 10.37 29.06
N ASP A 297 15.36 9.74 27.89
CA ASP A 297 16.39 9.75 26.85
C ASP A 297 16.67 11.17 26.33
N PHE A 298 15.64 12.01 26.17
CA PHE A 298 15.79 13.42 25.80
C PHE A 298 16.55 14.21 26.87
N LEU A 299 16.20 14.03 28.15
CA LEU A 299 16.88 14.71 29.24
C LEU A 299 18.30 14.18 29.47
N ASP A 300 18.53 12.89 29.29
CA ASP A 300 19.86 12.29 29.36
C ASP A 300 20.74 12.77 28.20
N GLN A 301 20.18 13.05 27.01
CA GLN A 301 20.93 13.73 25.95
C GLN A 301 21.24 15.21 26.28
N LEU A 302 20.33 15.88 27.00
CA LEU A 302 20.46 17.29 27.39
C LEU A 302 21.49 17.50 28.51
N PHE A 303 21.38 16.69 29.56
CA PHE A 303 22.17 16.81 30.80
C PHE A 303 23.35 15.86 30.86
N CYS A 304 23.24 14.66 30.27
CA CYS A 304 24.31 13.69 30.21
C CYS A 304 24.95 13.70 28.81
N VAL A 305 26.20 13.23 28.71
CA VAL A 305 26.88 13.08 27.43
C VAL A 305 26.92 11.59 27.12
N PRO A 306 26.17 11.08 26.13
CA PRO A 306 26.53 9.79 25.56
C PRO A 306 27.84 9.97 24.77
N PRO A 307 28.80 9.05 24.85
CA PRO A 307 29.82 8.95 23.81
C PRO A 307 29.09 8.79 22.47
N ALA A 308 29.62 9.46 21.45
CA ALA A 308 29.08 9.42 20.11
C ALA A 308 29.18 7.99 19.54
N ASP A 309 28.17 7.16 19.76
CA ASP A 309 27.93 5.98 18.94
C ASP A 309 26.81 6.31 17.92
N PRO A 310 27.15 6.43 16.62
CA PRO A 310 26.21 6.82 15.57
C PRO A 310 25.24 5.70 15.14
N ALA A 311 25.31 4.50 15.74
CA ALA A 311 24.66 3.30 15.21
C ALA A 311 23.24 2.98 15.76
N ASN A 312 22.84 3.46 16.95
CA ASN A 312 21.71 2.85 17.69
C ASN A 312 20.55 3.80 18.08
N ALA A 313 20.28 4.89 17.36
CA ALA A 313 19.08 5.72 17.61
C ALA A 313 18.33 6.01 16.28
N PRO A 314 17.37 5.16 15.86
CA PRO A 314 17.00 5.07 14.44
C PRO A 314 15.98 6.09 13.92
N PHE A 315 15.21 6.81 14.75
CA PHE A 315 14.04 7.56 14.27
C PHE A 315 14.02 9.07 14.61
N GLU A 316 14.20 9.46 15.88
CA GLU A 316 14.05 10.88 16.27
C GLU A 316 15.20 11.80 15.79
N ARG A 317 16.42 11.26 15.62
CA ARG A 317 17.57 12.03 15.11
C ARG A 317 17.39 12.45 13.64
N THR A 318 16.77 11.59 12.84
CA THR A 318 16.46 11.84 11.42
C THR A 318 15.42 12.96 11.27
N ARG A 319 14.48 13.06 12.22
CA ARG A 319 13.42 14.09 12.25
C ARG A 319 13.95 15.51 12.52
N PHE A 320 15.07 15.66 13.25
CA PHE A 320 15.55 16.97 13.72
C PHE A 320 17.07 17.21 13.58
N GLY A 321 17.70 16.87 12.45
CA GLY A 321 19.15 17.04 12.23
C GLY A 321 19.69 18.46 12.51
N LYS A 322 18.90 19.52 12.23
CA LYS A 322 19.25 20.92 12.56
C LYS A 322 19.22 21.24 14.05
N LYS A 323 18.37 20.58 14.85
CA LYS A 323 18.37 20.78 16.32
C LYS A 323 19.63 20.21 16.94
N SER A 324 20.16 19.09 16.43
CA SER A 324 21.36 18.46 16.98
C SER A 324 22.60 19.35 16.85
N SER A 325 22.75 20.10 15.75
CA SER A 325 23.89 21.02 15.56
C SER A 325 23.77 22.30 16.40
N VAL A 326 22.56 22.85 16.54
CA VAL A 326 22.28 24.00 17.43
C VAL A 326 22.42 23.61 18.90
N PHE A 327 22.00 22.41 19.27
CA PHE A 327 22.18 21.86 20.61
C PHE A 327 23.66 21.79 20.99
N GLN A 328 24.52 21.28 20.10
CA GLN A 328 25.96 21.21 20.33
C GLN A 328 26.63 22.59 20.46
N SER A 329 26.17 23.61 19.72
CA SER A 329 26.74 24.96 19.82
C SER A 329 26.32 25.70 21.10
N LEU A 330 25.09 25.50 21.57
CA LEU A 330 24.59 26.08 22.83
C LEU A 330 25.20 25.42 24.08
N LYS A 331 25.63 24.16 23.97
CA LYS A 331 26.24 23.38 25.06
C LYS A 331 27.49 24.03 25.66
N HIS A 332 28.35 24.62 24.82
CA HIS A 332 29.57 25.29 25.28
C HIS A 332 29.33 26.59 26.05
N ARG A 333 28.12 27.16 25.99
CA ARG A 333 27.80 28.46 26.58
C ARG A 333 27.05 28.36 27.92
N ARG A 334 26.76 27.14 28.41
CA ARG A 334 25.94 26.88 29.61
C ARG A 334 26.72 26.51 30.88
N ALA A 335 28.03 26.65 30.90
CA ALA A 335 28.81 26.49 32.14
C ALA A 335 28.79 27.80 32.94
N LEU A 336 27.84 27.95 33.86
CA LEU A 336 27.92 28.98 34.90
C LEU A 336 28.21 28.34 36.26
N PRO A 337 29.19 28.87 37.03
CA PRO A 337 29.73 28.26 38.25
C PRO A 337 28.89 28.53 39.52
N PHE A 338 27.72 29.16 39.42
CA PHE A 338 26.82 29.43 40.55
C PHE A 338 25.44 28.85 40.24
N THR A 339 25.11 27.70 40.83
CA THR A 339 23.93 26.87 40.48
C THR A 339 22.88 26.92 41.58
N ASP A 340 22.24 28.07 41.72
CA ASP A 340 21.15 28.31 42.68
C ASP A 340 19.83 28.38 41.89
N SER A 341 18.88 27.46 42.12
CA SER A 341 17.56 27.31 41.43
C SER A 341 17.55 27.19 39.87
N GLU A 342 18.60 27.59 39.17
CA GLU A 342 18.68 27.65 37.70
C GLU A 342 18.65 26.26 37.05
N SER A 343 19.17 25.22 37.70
CA SER A 343 19.08 23.84 37.21
C SER A 343 17.63 23.35 37.09
N TYR A 344 16.79 23.73 38.05
CA TYR A 344 15.35 23.43 38.00
C TYR A 344 14.65 24.22 36.89
N ARG A 345 15.01 25.50 36.69
CA ARG A 345 14.49 26.30 35.57
C ARG A 345 14.86 25.71 34.20
N VAL A 346 16.10 25.25 34.05
CA VAL A 346 16.56 24.56 32.83
C VAL A 346 15.78 23.27 32.62
N LEU A 347 15.54 22.47 33.68
CA LEU A 347 14.73 21.27 33.61
C LEU A 347 13.28 21.58 33.19
N LYS A 348 12.68 22.63 33.77
CA LYS A 348 11.31 23.07 33.45
C LYS A 348 11.21 23.50 31.98
N ALA A 349 12.09 24.39 31.53
CA ALA A 349 12.13 24.86 30.14
C ALA A 349 12.42 23.73 29.14
N ALA A 350 13.27 22.77 29.51
CA ALA A 350 13.54 21.59 28.70
C ALA A 350 12.30 20.69 28.57
N THR A 351 11.57 20.52 29.66
CA THR A 351 10.35 19.69 29.68
C THR A 351 9.22 20.36 28.90
N GLU A 352 9.07 21.68 29.01
CA GLU A 352 8.16 22.47 28.18
C GLU A 352 8.50 22.31 26.69
N ALA A 353 9.78 22.41 26.33
CA ALA A 353 10.22 22.20 24.95
C ALA A 353 9.98 20.76 24.47
N PHE A 354 10.18 19.76 25.32
CA PHE A 354 9.89 18.36 25.00
C PHE A 354 8.41 18.15 24.71
N VAL A 355 7.54 18.60 25.62
CA VAL A 355 6.08 18.47 25.45
C VAL A 355 5.63 19.23 24.20
N MET A 356 6.07 20.47 23.99
CA MET A 356 5.70 21.28 22.82
C MET A 356 6.07 20.63 21.48
N VAL A 357 7.18 19.89 21.42
CA VAL A 357 7.63 19.23 20.18
C VAL A 357 6.86 17.94 19.92
N ASN A 358 6.48 17.22 20.98
CA ASN A 358 5.91 15.88 20.87
C ASN A 358 4.37 15.86 20.99
N CYS A 359 3.75 16.92 21.52
CA CYS A 359 2.29 17.03 21.65
C CYS A 359 1.58 17.49 20.37
N GLY A 360 2.32 18.15 19.46
CA GLY A 360 1.79 18.71 18.22
C GLY A 360 1.68 17.64 17.13
N VAL A 361 0.46 17.42 16.67
CA VAL A 361 0.15 16.29 15.79
C VAL A 361 0.08 16.67 14.31
N LEU A 362 -0.42 17.85 13.97
CA LEU A 362 -0.58 18.30 12.59
C LEU A 362 0.63 19.09 12.04
N ARG A 363 1.81 18.93 12.65
CA ARG A 363 3.03 19.64 12.23
C ARG A 363 3.99 18.72 11.49
N GLU A 364 4.38 19.12 10.28
CA GLU A 364 5.39 18.41 9.52
C GLU A 364 6.78 18.50 10.17
N PRO A 365 7.58 17.41 10.12
CA PRO A 365 7.22 16.08 9.59
C PRO A 365 6.29 15.32 10.55
N PHE A 366 5.26 14.65 10.03
CA PHE A 366 4.33 13.83 10.83
C PHE A 366 5.03 12.68 11.56
N ALA A 367 4.48 12.24 12.69
CA ALA A 367 5.02 11.13 13.48
C ALA A 367 4.58 9.75 12.94
N PHE A 368 4.75 9.52 11.64
CA PHE A 368 4.48 8.22 11.01
C PHE A 368 5.75 7.39 10.90
N ASP A 369 5.64 6.10 11.19
CA ASP A 369 6.66 5.09 11.00
C ASP A 369 6.05 3.95 10.16
N PRO A 370 6.16 4.03 8.81
CA PRO A 370 5.46 3.11 7.92
C PRO A 370 5.71 1.63 8.22
N VAL A 371 6.89 1.27 8.73
CA VAL A 371 7.24 -0.12 9.04
C VAL A 371 6.47 -0.61 10.27
N ASN A 372 6.56 0.13 11.36
CA ASN A 372 5.90 -0.24 12.62
C ASN A 372 4.37 -0.03 12.55
N ASP A 373 3.93 0.97 11.80
CA ASP A 373 2.51 1.29 11.61
C ASP A 373 1.81 0.19 10.79
N ASN A 374 2.38 -0.22 9.66
CA ASN A 374 1.82 -1.32 8.87
C ASN A 374 1.85 -2.64 9.63
N ALA A 375 2.96 -2.96 10.32
CA ALA A 375 3.02 -4.13 11.18
C ALA A 375 1.99 -4.10 12.32
N TYR A 376 1.61 -2.91 12.80
CA TYR A 376 0.54 -2.77 13.77
C TYR A 376 -0.81 -3.07 13.13
N LEU A 377 -1.13 -2.50 11.98
CA LEU A 377 -2.40 -2.71 11.27
C LEU A 377 -2.60 -4.17 10.86
N ASP A 378 -1.55 -4.80 10.31
CA ASP A 378 -1.56 -6.21 9.86
C ASP A 378 -1.94 -7.17 11.00
N ARG A 379 -1.41 -6.95 12.21
CA ARG A 379 -1.72 -7.78 13.39
C ARG A 379 -3.18 -7.67 13.86
N ARG A 380 -3.95 -6.70 13.34
CA ARG A 380 -5.36 -6.46 13.70
C ARG A 380 -6.30 -6.73 12.54
N ASP A 381 -5.81 -7.33 11.45
CA ASP A 381 -6.62 -7.64 10.26
C ASP A 381 -7.30 -6.37 9.70
N ILE A 382 -6.60 -5.22 9.74
CA ILE A 382 -7.05 -3.94 9.17
C ILE A 382 -6.19 -3.67 7.93
N PRO A 383 -6.79 -3.52 6.73
CA PRO A 383 -6.00 -3.23 5.54
C PRO A 383 -5.35 -1.85 5.62
N ALA A 384 -4.08 -1.77 5.21
CA ALA A 384 -3.38 -0.50 5.06
C ALA A 384 -3.93 0.26 3.84
N SER A 385 -4.34 1.51 4.04
CA SER A 385 -4.71 2.43 2.96
C SER A 385 -3.50 3.25 2.55
N GLY A 386 -2.79 2.84 1.50
CA GLY A 386 -1.75 3.65 0.86
C GLY A 386 -0.70 4.24 1.83
N ASP A 387 -0.20 5.44 1.51
CA ASP A 387 0.63 6.22 2.44
C ASP A 387 -0.28 6.96 3.43
N LEU A 388 -0.11 6.68 4.73
CA LEU A 388 -0.90 7.28 5.82
C LEU A 388 -0.79 8.81 5.82
N ARG A 389 0.33 9.36 5.35
CA ARG A 389 0.49 10.82 5.22
C ARG A 389 -0.47 11.40 4.18
N ASP A 390 -0.53 10.77 3.00
CA ASP A 390 -1.38 11.24 1.91
C ASP A 390 -2.85 11.08 2.30
N THR A 391 -3.22 9.94 2.91
CA THR A 391 -4.58 9.75 3.43
C THR A 391 -4.96 10.77 4.50
N LEU A 392 -4.04 11.17 5.38
CA LEU A 392 -4.32 12.21 6.37
C LEU A 392 -4.62 13.57 5.70
N VAL A 393 -3.73 14.01 4.81
CA VAL A 393 -3.79 15.36 4.22
C VAL A 393 -4.87 15.49 3.15
N GLN A 394 -5.02 14.47 2.30
CA GLN A 394 -5.93 14.53 1.16
C GLN A 394 -7.34 14.05 1.50
N ASP A 395 -7.47 13.01 2.32
CA ASP A 395 -8.76 12.34 2.53
C ASP A 395 -9.40 12.64 3.89
N TYR A 396 -8.61 12.95 4.94
CA TYR A 396 -9.13 13.14 6.30
C TYR A 396 -9.26 14.60 6.73
N LEU A 397 -8.26 15.45 6.44
CA LEU A 397 -8.27 16.85 6.89
C LEU A 397 -9.25 17.71 6.07
N GLU A 398 -9.94 18.62 6.74
CA GLU A 398 -10.84 19.59 6.10
C GLU A 398 -10.18 20.96 6.01
N SER A 399 -10.24 21.60 4.83
CA SER A 399 -9.78 22.98 4.65
C SER A 399 -10.89 23.97 4.97
N VAL A 400 -10.68 24.80 6.00
CA VAL A 400 -11.59 25.90 6.37
C VAL A 400 -10.83 27.21 6.36
N GLY A 401 -11.14 28.09 5.40
CA GLY A 401 -10.45 29.37 5.26
C GLY A 401 -8.98 29.25 4.82
N GLY A 402 -8.64 28.20 4.04
CA GLY A 402 -7.29 27.96 3.54
C GLY A 402 -6.32 27.33 4.56
N THR A 403 -6.81 26.93 5.73
CA THR A 403 -6.05 26.18 6.75
C THR A 403 -6.65 24.80 6.92
N GLU A 404 -5.81 23.77 6.90
CA GLU A 404 -6.21 22.38 7.14
C GLU A 404 -6.43 22.15 8.64
N MET A 405 -7.54 21.51 9.00
CA MET A 405 -7.92 21.22 10.39
C MET A 405 -8.58 19.84 10.49
N LEU A 406 -8.60 19.27 11.69
CA LEU A 406 -9.36 18.05 11.97
C LEU A 406 -10.86 18.29 11.72
N PRO A 407 -11.63 17.32 11.19
CA PRO A 407 -13.05 17.50 10.87
C PRO A 407 -13.90 18.04 12.04
N TYR A 408 -13.69 17.52 13.25
CA TYR A 408 -14.37 18.03 14.44
C TYR A 408 -14.05 19.51 14.73
N LEU A 409 -12.79 19.91 14.57
CA LEU A 409 -12.35 21.30 14.76
C LEU A 409 -12.85 22.21 13.62
N ALA A 410 -12.96 21.68 12.40
CA ALA A 410 -13.56 22.37 11.26
C ALA A 410 -15.04 22.71 11.53
N VAL A 411 -15.81 21.80 12.15
CA VAL A 411 -17.19 22.08 12.58
C VAL A 411 -17.24 23.18 13.64
N ILE A 412 -16.33 23.16 14.62
CA ILE A 412 -16.24 24.24 15.63
C ILE A 412 -15.91 25.57 14.96
N ARG A 413 -14.96 25.58 14.01
CA ARG A 413 -14.58 26.77 13.25
C ARG A 413 -15.77 27.35 12.48
N ARG A 414 -16.59 26.51 11.85
CA ARG A 414 -17.84 26.93 11.16
C ARG A 414 -18.86 27.56 12.11
N LYS A 415 -18.86 27.20 13.38
CA LYS A 415 -19.74 27.80 14.42
C LYS A 415 -19.21 29.14 14.96
N LEU A 416 -17.95 29.51 14.66
CA LEU A 416 -17.31 30.74 15.11
C LEU A 416 -16.90 31.63 13.92
N PRO A 417 -17.84 32.08 13.06
CA PRO A 417 -17.52 32.89 11.89
C PRO A 417 -16.99 34.29 12.25
N ASP A 418 -17.41 34.82 13.41
CA ASP A 418 -17.09 36.19 13.85
C ASP A 418 -15.67 36.36 14.39
N VAL A 419 -14.93 35.26 14.54
CA VAL A 419 -13.53 35.28 15.01
C VAL A 419 -12.61 35.40 13.78
N PRO A 420 -11.98 36.57 13.53
CA PRO A 420 -11.19 36.80 12.32
C PRO A 420 -9.99 35.86 12.23
N VAL A 421 -9.73 35.34 11.02
CA VAL A 421 -8.52 34.57 10.68
C VAL A 421 -7.41 35.57 10.39
N ILE A 422 -6.34 35.54 11.17
CA ILE A 422 -5.13 36.32 10.83
C ILE A 422 -4.17 35.33 10.16
N PRO A 423 -3.99 35.40 8.84
CA PRO A 423 -2.98 34.56 8.19
C PRO A 423 -1.61 34.91 8.77
N SER A 424 -0.86 33.89 9.16
CA SER A 424 0.50 33.98 9.68
C SER A 424 1.41 34.63 8.62
N GLY A 425 1.46 35.96 8.56
CA GLY A 425 2.20 36.68 7.51
C GLY A 425 1.97 38.19 7.40
N SER A 426 0.94 38.77 8.02
CA SER A 426 0.77 40.23 8.03
C SER A 426 1.66 40.87 9.09
N GLY A 427 2.75 41.50 8.67
CA GLY A 427 3.75 42.17 9.51
C GLY A 427 3.29 43.46 10.20
N HIS A 428 2.02 43.54 10.62
CA HIS A 428 1.53 44.55 11.56
C HIS A 428 0.87 43.76 12.69
N CYS A 429 1.37 43.92 13.91
CA CYS A 429 0.82 43.26 15.08
C CYS A 429 0.39 44.34 16.06
N ASP A 430 -0.89 44.68 16.06
CA ASP A 430 -1.51 45.29 17.25
C ASP A 430 -1.64 44.20 18.33
N GLU A 431 -1.47 44.55 19.61
CA GLU A 431 -1.52 43.59 20.74
C GLU A 431 -2.84 42.81 20.83
N ALA A 432 -3.94 43.34 20.25
CA ALA A 432 -5.22 42.65 20.16
C ALA A 432 -5.27 41.54 19.08
N GLU A 433 -4.46 41.64 18.02
CA GLU A 433 -4.38 40.67 16.93
C GLU A 433 -3.62 39.39 17.36
N LEU A 434 -2.64 39.52 18.26
CA LEU A 434 -1.93 38.39 18.88
C LEU A 434 -2.88 37.43 19.63
N CYS A 435 -3.96 37.94 20.22
CA CYS A 435 -4.93 37.13 20.96
C CYS A 435 -5.81 36.24 20.06
N PHE A 436 -6.16 36.71 18.85
CA PHE A 436 -7.01 35.96 17.92
C PHE A 436 -6.23 34.91 17.11
N GLY A 437 -4.95 35.18 16.80
CA GLY A 437 -4.07 34.23 16.13
C GLY A 437 -3.79 32.95 16.94
N ILE A 438 -3.78 33.02 18.28
CA ILE A 438 -3.53 31.87 19.16
C ILE A 438 -4.63 30.81 19.04
N ILE A 439 -5.89 31.21 18.92
CA ILE A 439 -7.01 30.27 18.77
C ILE A 439 -6.92 29.58 17.42
N GLN A 440 -6.57 30.32 16.36
CA GLN A 440 -6.37 29.75 15.04
C GLN A 440 -5.23 28.73 15.02
N ASP A 441 -4.08 29.05 15.62
CA ASP A 441 -2.94 28.13 15.68
C ASP A 441 -3.26 26.87 16.50
N ARG A 442 -4.07 26.98 17.57
CA ARG A 442 -4.54 25.81 18.34
C ARG A 442 -5.59 24.97 17.59
N LEU A 443 -6.40 25.57 16.73
CA LEU A 443 -7.38 24.86 15.90
C LEU A 443 -6.71 24.14 14.72
N SER A 444 -5.66 24.72 14.14
CA SER A 444 -4.85 24.08 13.09
C SER A 444 -3.85 23.07 13.66
N ASN A 445 -3.30 23.33 14.84
CA ASN A 445 -2.32 22.48 15.51
C ASN A 445 -2.76 22.14 16.95
N PRO A 446 -3.77 21.27 17.12
CA PRO A 446 -4.22 20.88 18.45
C PRO A 446 -3.13 20.08 19.19
N CYS A 447 -2.98 20.36 20.49
CA CYS A 447 -2.16 19.56 21.39
C CYS A 447 -2.95 18.32 21.81
N LEU A 448 -2.52 17.12 21.41
CA LEU A 448 -3.20 15.87 21.74
C LEU A 448 -2.73 15.34 23.11
N ILE A 449 -3.17 15.98 24.19
CA ILE A 449 -2.92 15.56 25.59
C ILE A 449 -4.25 15.57 26.34
N GLU A 450 -4.53 14.52 27.12
CA GLU A 450 -5.72 14.44 27.98
C GLU A 450 -5.37 14.58 29.48
N LEU A 451 -6.28 15.20 30.24
CA LEU A 451 -6.16 15.34 31.68
C LEU A 451 -6.39 14.04 32.44
N ILE A 452 -7.06 13.06 31.83
CA ILE A 452 -7.31 11.74 32.43
C ILE A 452 -5.99 11.05 32.81
N TRP A 453 -4.92 11.31 32.06
CA TRP A 453 -3.60 10.78 32.38
C TRP A 453 -3.13 11.32 33.73
N SER A 454 -3.24 12.63 33.93
CA SER A 454 -2.82 13.29 35.17
C SER A 454 -3.66 12.84 36.36
N TYR A 455 -4.96 12.63 36.16
CA TYR A 455 -5.85 12.08 37.19
C TYR A 455 -5.35 10.71 37.69
N TRP A 456 -5.02 9.79 36.78
CA TRP A 456 -4.55 8.47 37.17
C TRP A 456 -3.16 8.50 37.82
N GLN A 457 -2.28 9.40 37.39
CA GLN A 457 -0.98 9.59 38.06
C GLN A 457 -1.13 10.13 39.50
N GLU A 458 -2.09 11.02 39.73
CA GLU A 458 -2.45 11.51 41.09
C GLU A 458 -3.01 10.38 41.97
N GLU A 459 -3.99 9.62 41.49
CA GLU A 459 -4.54 8.44 42.21
C GLU A 459 -3.48 7.34 42.43
N GLY A 460 -2.46 7.29 41.56
CA GLY A 460 -1.28 6.45 41.69
C GLY A 460 -0.33 6.86 42.84
N MET A 461 -0.60 7.97 43.53
CA MET A 461 0.21 8.56 44.60
C MET A 461 1.54 9.18 44.15
N LEU A 462 1.70 9.52 42.86
CA LEU A 462 2.91 10.18 42.35
C LEU A 462 3.16 11.53 43.05
N VAL A 463 2.16 12.42 42.99
CA VAL A 463 2.24 13.77 43.59
C VAL A 463 2.38 13.69 45.10
N GLN A 464 1.68 12.75 45.75
CA GLN A 464 1.79 12.55 47.20
C GLN A 464 3.18 12.06 47.61
N THR A 465 3.78 11.16 46.83
CA THR A 465 5.15 10.69 47.06
C THR A 465 6.13 11.86 47.02
N MET A 466 6.02 12.72 46.01
CA MET A 466 6.88 13.88 45.90
C MET A 466 6.66 14.88 47.05
N ASN A 467 5.41 15.13 47.45
CA ASN A 467 5.09 16.02 48.56
C ASN A 467 5.65 15.54 49.91
N VAL A 468 5.60 14.24 50.18
CA VAL A 468 6.14 13.68 51.43
C VAL A 468 7.67 13.76 51.44
N ILE A 469 8.31 13.50 50.30
CA ILE A 469 9.76 13.65 50.14
C ILE A 469 10.18 15.12 50.35
N THR A 470 9.47 16.07 49.73
CA THR A 470 9.81 17.49 49.86
C THR A 470 9.55 18.03 51.26
N GLN A 471 8.51 17.57 51.95
CA GLN A 471 8.29 17.88 53.37
C GLN A 471 9.48 17.41 54.20
N ARG A 472 9.93 16.16 54.03
CA ARG A 472 11.13 15.68 54.71
C ARG A 472 12.36 16.51 54.36
N PHE A 473 12.53 16.87 53.09
CA PHE A 473 13.64 17.70 52.61
C PHE A 473 13.68 19.09 53.25
N GLN A 474 12.51 19.69 53.48
CA GLN A 474 12.33 20.95 54.23
C GLN A 474 12.39 20.78 55.76
N ASN A 475 12.71 19.57 56.24
CA ASN A 475 12.70 19.20 57.66
C ASN A 475 11.34 19.41 58.35
N LEU A 476 10.25 19.24 57.59
CA LEU A 476 8.88 19.20 58.11
C LEU A 476 8.54 17.76 58.49
N ARG A 477 7.93 17.59 59.67
CA ARG A 477 7.39 16.28 60.08
C ARG A 477 6.06 16.02 59.39
N SER A 478 5.85 14.77 58.99
CA SER A 478 4.56 14.31 58.50
C SER A 478 3.46 14.52 59.57
N PRO A 479 2.22 14.88 59.16
CA PRO A 479 1.09 15.02 60.08
C PRO A 479 0.55 13.67 60.61
N LEU A 480 1.11 12.53 60.19
CA LEU A 480 0.79 11.22 60.76
C LEU A 480 1.47 11.02 62.13
N ALA A 481 0.85 10.21 63.00
CA ALA A 481 1.38 9.91 64.33
C ALA A 481 2.76 9.21 64.30
N THR A 482 3.03 8.45 63.24
CA THR A 482 4.32 7.84 62.94
C THR A 482 4.79 8.33 61.58
N ASP A 483 5.93 9.02 61.53
CA ASP A 483 6.57 9.48 60.30
C ASP A 483 7.68 8.50 59.88
N PRO A 484 7.48 7.67 58.84
CA PRO A 484 8.46 6.68 58.43
C PRO A 484 9.78 7.30 57.93
N LEU A 485 9.73 8.52 57.40
CA LEU A 485 10.90 9.21 56.83
C LEU A 485 11.61 10.10 57.86
N ALA A 486 11.08 10.27 59.07
CA ALA A 486 11.71 11.09 60.10
C ALA A 486 13.11 10.61 60.48
N ASN A 487 13.35 9.29 60.37
CA ASN A 487 14.63 8.65 60.70
C ASN A 487 15.51 8.37 59.46
N THR A 488 15.04 8.70 58.25
CA THR A 488 15.86 8.54 57.04
C THR A 488 16.76 9.75 56.83
N GLU A 489 18.05 9.51 56.64
CA GLU A 489 19.04 10.56 56.36
C GLU A 489 18.87 11.08 54.92
N ILE A 490 18.93 12.41 54.77
CA ILE A 490 18.75 13.09 53.46
C ILE A 490 20.07 13.13 52.67
N ASP A 491 21.17 12.63 53.27
CA ASP A 491 22.52 12.66 52.69
C ASP A 491 22.56 12.13 51.25
N MET A 492 21.85 11.04 50.98
CA MET A 492 21.78 10.41 49.65
C MET A 492 21.18 11.32 48.56
N LEU A 493 20.37 12.31 48.95
CA LEU A 493 19.74 13.27 48.05
C LEU A 493 20.57 14.55 47.84
N ARG A 494 21.75 14.68 48.45
CA ARG A 494 22.64 15.84 48.27
C ARG A 494 22.96 16.18 46.80
N PRO A 495 23.19 15.21 45.89
CA PRO A 495 23.40 15.51 44.48
C PRO A 495 22.21 16.21 43.80
N LEU A 496 21.00 15.99 44.31
CA LEU A 496 19.75 16.55 43.78
C LEU A 496 19.31 17.83 44.51
N ASN A 497 20.13 18.37 45.42
CA ASN A 497 19.78 19.49 46.29
C ASN A 497 19.27 20.72 45.51
N ASN A 498 19.96 21.11 44.44
CA ASN A 498 19.59 22.28 43.63
C ASN A 498 18.25 22.09 42.90
N LEU A 499 17.94 20.85 42.51
CA LEU A 499 16.69 20.51 41.83
C LEU A 499 15.51 20.44 42.82
N LEU A 500 15.73 19.83 44.00
CA LEU A 500 14.71 19.70 45.03
C LEU A 500 14.36 21.06 45.66
N TRP A 501 15.36 21.90 45.98
CA TRP A 501 15.08 23.27 46.43
C TRP A 501 14.37 24.10 45.37
N GLY A 502 14.82 24.02 44.09
CA GLY A 502 14.13 24.68 42.99
C GLY A 502 12.67 24.24 42.86
N TYR A 503 12.39 22.94 42.95
CA TYR A 503 11.03 22.40 42.93
C TYR A 503 10.18 22.86 44.13
N THR A 504 10.76 22.99 45.33
CA THR A 504 10.04 23.51 46.50
C THR A 504 9.79 25.01 46.43
N GLN A 505 10.74 25.81 45.95
CA GLN A 505 10.60 27.26 45.81
C GLN A 505 9.57 27.63 44.72
N ASP A 506 9.47 26.83 43.66
CA ASP A 506 8.51 27.03 42.58
C ASP A 506 7.06 26.64 42.95
N GLU A 507 6.78 26.27 44.21
CA GLU A 507 5.44 25.85 44.65
C GLU A 507 4.33 26.85 44.30
N GLN A 508 4.62 28.15 44.32
CA GLN A 508 3.67 29.21 43.96
C GLN A 508 3.27 29.22 42.48
N HIS A 509 4.15 28.77 41.58
CA HIS A 509 3.88 28.74 40.14
C HIS A 509 3.41 27.36 39.65
N ARG A 510 3.31 26.37 40.55
CA ARG A 510 2.78 25.05 40.21
C ARG A 510 1.27 25.01 40.30
N LEU A 511 0.67 24.13 39.50
CA LEU A 511 -0.76 23.87 39.58
C LEU A 511 -1.11 23.24 40.92
N THR A 512 -2.08 23.85 41.59
CA THR A 512 -2.61 23.31 42.84
C THR A 512 -3.46 22.08 42.56
N VAL A 513 -3.43 21.11 43.49
CA VAL A 513 -4.27 19.90 43.43
C VAL A 513 -5.76 20.28 43.36
N VAL A 514 -6.16 21.33 44.08
CA VAL A 514 -7.54 21.84 44.05
C VAL A 514 -7.92 22.30 42.64
N ARG A 515 -7.05 23.08 41.97
CA ARG A 515 -7.32 23.54 40.61
C ARG A 515 -7.43 22.36 39.64
N ARG A 516 -6.49 21.40 39.68
CA ARG A 516 -6.56 20.20 38.83
C ARG A 516 -7.84 19.41 39.07
N ASN A 517 -8.27 19.29 40.32
CA ASN A 517 -9.49 18.57 40.67
C ASN A 517 -10.76 19.21 40.11
N TYR A 518 -10.84 20.55 40.06
CA TYR A 518 -11.93 21.24 39.38
C TYR A 518 -12.01 20.90 37.89
N GLU A 519 -10.87 20.77 37.23
CA GLU A 519 -10.84 20.42 35.81
C GLU A 519 -11.15 18.95 35.55
N TYR A 520 -10.72 18.03 36.44
CA TYR A 520 -11.10 16.62 36.31
C TYR A 520 -12.63 16.42 36.35
N ASP A 521 -13.31 17.14 37.23
CA ASP A 521 -14.77 17.09 37.34
C ASP A 521 -15.44 17.79 36.15
N HIS A 522 -14.88 18.90 35.69
CA HIS A 522 -15.38 19.63 34.53
C HIS A 522 -15.24 18.84 33.22
N HIS A 523 -14.17 18.04 33.05
CA HIS A 523 -13.91 17.30 31.81
C HIS A 523 -14.55 15.91 31.79
N TYR A 524 -14.55 15.23 32.93
CA TYR A 524 -14.93 13.81 33.01
C TYR A 524 -15.90 13.51 34.17
N GLY A 525 -16.27 14.49 35.00
CA GLY A 525 -17.10 14.25 36.18
C GLY A 525 -16.41 13.39 37.25
N ILE A 526 -15.10 13.23 37.16
CA ILE A 526 -14.29 12.50 38.13
C ILE A 526 -13.59 13.47 39.07
N ARG A 527 -13.41 13.07 40.32
CA ARG A 527 -12.76 13.88 41.34
C ARG A 527 -11.91 13.03 42.24
N LEU A 528 -10.81 13.59 42.70
CA LEU A 528 -9.98 13.06 43.78
C LEU A 528 -10.74 13.15 45.10
N ASP A 529 -10.52 12.18 45.98
CA ASP A 529 -11.04 12.20 47.34
C ASP A 529 -9.88 12.21 48.33
N GLY A 530 -9.80 13.25 49.17
CA GLY A 530 -8.67 13.43 50.07
C GLY A 530 -8.78 14.67 50.96
N LYS A 531 -7.83 14.79 51.91
CA LYS A 531 -7.79 15.90 52.88
C LYS A 531 -7.72 17.28 52.19
N ALA A 532 -7.00 17.36 51.07
CA ALA A 532 -6.79 18.60 50.33
C ALA A 532 -8.03 19.09 49.55
N VAL A 533 -9.07 18.27 49.38
CA VAL A 533 -10.13 18.52 48.37
C VAL A 533 -11.56 18.39 48.93
N ARG A 534 -11.72 18.56 50.26
CA ARG A 534 -12.94 18.18 51.00
C ARG A 534 -14.22 18.99 50.67
N ASN A 535 -14.13 20.19 50.10
CA ASN A 535 -15.27 21.11 49.95
C ASN A 535 -15.36 21.71 48.53
N MET A 536 -15.40 20.85 47.52
CA MET A 536 -15.51 21.27 46.13
C MET A 536 -16.92 21.74 45.78
N ARG A 537 -17.03 22.89 45.08
CA ARG A 537 -18.31 23.45 44.57
C ARG A 537 -18.15 23.83 43.10
N PRO A 538 -18.21 22.85 42.18
CA PRO A 538 -18.06 23.10 40.76
C PRO A 538 -19.27 23.87 40.21
N ALA A 539 -19.06 24.71 39.20
CA ALA A 539 -20.15 25.34 38.47
C ALA A 539 -20.82 24.38 37.49
N ASP A 540 -20.05 23.43 36.96
CA ASP A 540 -20.47 22.47 35.95
C ASP A 540 -19.67 21.15 36.11
N SER A 541 -20.32 20.00 35.92
CA SER A 541 -19.75 18.66 36.11
C SER A 541 -20.27 17.68 35.06
N ARG A 542 -19.43 16.74 34.62
CA ARG A 542 -19.78 15.74 33.58
C ARG A 542 -20.18 14.40 34.21
N SER A 543 -21.23 14.41 35.02
CA SER A 543 -21.65 13.25 35.82
C SER A 543 -21.93 11.96 35.01
N LYS A 544 -22.39 12.09 33.76
CA LYS A 544 -22.70 10.94 32.88
C LYS A 544 -21.51 10.34 32.14
N PHE A 545 -20.36 11.03 32.14
CA PHE A 545 -19.20 10.57 31.36
C PHE A 545 -18.75 9.17 31.77
N LEU A 546 -18.63 8.92 33.08
CA LEU A 546 -18.11 7.65 33.60
C LEU A 546 -19.03 6.47 33.21
N GLU A 547 -20.35 6.66 33.36
CA GLU A 547 -21.35 5.67 32.96
C GLU A 547 -21.28 5.38 31.45
N ALA A 548 -21.25 6.42 30.61
CA ALA A 548 -21.16 6.26 29.16
C ALA A 548 -19.84 5.60 28.71
N PHE A 549 -18.72 5.95 29.35
CA PHE A 549 -17.41 5.38 29.03
C PHE A 549 -17.30 3.92 29.47
N HIS A 550 -17.78 3.57 30.67
CA HIS A 550 -17.84 2.18 31.11
C HIS A 550 -18.80 1.34 30.26
N HIS A 551 -19.93 1.92 29.84
CA HIS A 551 -20.87 1.30 28.91
C HIS A 551 -20.17 0.96 27.57
N LEU A 552 -19.40 1.89 27.01
CA LEU A 552 -18.60 1.68 25.81
C LEU A 552 -17.60 0.52 25.99
N LEU A 553 -16.84 0.51 27.08
CA LEU A 553 -15.86 -0.55 27.37
C LEU A 553 -16.49 -1.94 27.52
N ARG A 554 -17.70 -2.01 28.10
CA ARG A 554 -18.46 -3.26 28.20
C ARG A 554 -18.92 -3.75 26.83
N LEU A 555 -19.46 -2.85 25.99
CA LEU A 555 -19.84 -3.18 24.61
C LEU A 555 -18.65 -3.69 23.79
N LEU A 556 -17.47 -3.08 23.94
CA LEU A 556 -16.23 -3.55 23.31
C LEU A 556 -15.90 -4.99 23.69
N THR A 557 -16.09 -5.36 24.96
CA THR A 557 -15.84 -6.74 25.42
C THR A 557 -16.76 -7.74 24.70
N SER A 558 -18.05 -7.41 24.57
CA SER A 558 -19.01 -8.25 23.84
C SER A 558 -18.67 -8.34 22.35
N PHE A 559 -18.26 -7.22 21.75
CA PHE A 559 -17.82 -7.16 20.36
C PHE A 559 -16.56 -8.01 20.13
N TYR A 560 -15.56 -7.95 21.00
CA TYR A 560 -14.35 -8.77 20.82
C TYR A 560 -14.63 -10.26 20.86
N ARG A 561 -15.59 -10.71 21.68
CA ARG A 561 -16.03 -12.11 21.67
C ARG A 561 -16.68 -12.50 20.35
N GLN A 562 -17.48 -11.62 19.76
CA GLN A 562 -18.10 -11.83 18.45
C GLN A 562 -17.08 -11.76 17.30
N ASP A 563 -16.12 -10.84 17.38
CA ASP A 563 -15.08 -10.64 16.36
C ASP A 563 -14.04 -11.77 16.35
N ASP A 564 -13.80 -12.40 17.51
CA ASP A 564 -13.02 -13.64 17.61
C ASP A 564 -13.78 -14.87 17.09
N ASP A 565 -15.12 -14.83 17.11
CA ASP A 565 -15.95 -15.89 16.56
C ASP A 565 -16.06 -15.75 15.04
N THR A 566 -15.17 -16.45 14.34
CA THR A 566 -15.13 -16.50 12.87
C THR A 566 -16.40 -17.06 12.21
N THR A 567 -17.38 -17.57 12.97
CA THR A 567 -18.66 -18.03 12.46
C THR A 567 -19.73 -16.94 12.37
N VAL A 568 -19.52 -15.79 13.02
CA VAL A 568 -20.48 -14.68 13.10
C VAL A 568 -19.83 -13.39 12.58
N LYS A 569 -20.61 -12.57 11.85
CA LYS A 569 -20.18 -11.20 11.56
C LYS A 569 -20.49 -10.33 12.77
N ALA A 570 -19.46 -9.82 13.44
CA ALA A 570 -19.62 -8.94 14.59
C ALA A 570 -20.32 -7.64 14.21
N ASP A 571 -21.29 -7.20 15.04
CA ASP A 571 -22.00 -5.94 14.85
C ASP A 571 -21.33 -4.81 15.64
N ALA A 572 -20.83 -3.80 14.93
CA ALA A 572 -20.21 -2.62 15.53
C ALA A 572 -21.17 -1.43 15.72
N PHE A 573 -22.44 -1.54 15.30
CA PHE A 573 -23.40 -0.44 15.42
C PHE A 573 -23.68 -0.01 16.88
N PRO A 574 -23.77 -0.91 17.88
CA PRO A 574 -23.88 -0.50 19.27
C PRO A 574 -22.67 0.32 19.75
N ILE A 575 -21.46 -0.04 19.30
CA ILE A 575 -20.23 0.70 19.61
C ILE A 575 -20.29 2.10 19.01
N LEU A 576 -20.75 2.25 17.76
CA LEU A 576 -20.90 3.56 17.12
C LEU A 576 -21.79 4.50 17.94
N ASN A 577 -22.93 4.01 18.44
CA ASN A 577 -23.83 4.83 19.25
C ASN A 577 -23.20 5.23 20.59
N ALA A 578 -22.49 4.30 21.25
CA ALA A 578 -21.77 4.60 22.49
C ALA A 578 -20.62 5.60 22.25
N LEU A 579 -19.88 5.48 21.14
CA LEU A 579 -18.84 6.44 20.75
C LEU A 579 -19.41 7.84 20.53
N LYS A 580 -20.56 7.94 19.85
CA LYS A 580 -21.28 9.21 19.66
C LYS A 580 -21.68 9.84 20.97
N GLU A 581 -22.21 9.06 21.91
CA GLU A 581 -22.63 9.54 23.23
C GLU A 581 -21.43 10.05 24.03
N VAL A 582 -20.34 9.28 24.11
CA VAL A 582 -19.11 9.70 24.80
C VAL A 582 -18.51 10.93 24.13
N HIS A 583 -18.42 10.97 22.80
CA HIS A 583 -17.94 12.13 22.05
C HIS A 583 -18.76 13.39 22.35
N LEU A 584 -20.09 13.27 22.37
CA LEU A 584 -20.98 14.39 22.68
C LEU A 584 -20.72 14.91 24.11
N ILE A 585 -20.61 14.03 25.10
CA ILE A 585 -20.32 14.41 26.49
C ILE A 585 -18.96 15.11 26.59
N LEU A 586 -17.92 14.57 25.93
CA LEU A 586 -16.58 15.15 25.90
C LEU A 586 -16.57 16.53 25.22
N SER A 587 -17.37 16.72 24.17
CA SER A 587 -17.46 17.97 23.43
C SER A 587 -18.03 19.13 24.27
N GLN A 588 -18.93 18.84 25.22
CA GLN A 588 -19.52 19.84 26.13
C GLN A 588 -18.47 20.45 27.08
N GLY A 589 -17.38 19.74 27.39
CA GLY A 589 -16.29 20.22 28.26
C GLY A 589 -15.04 20.69 27.51
N ALA A 590 -15.09 20.82 26.19
CA ALA A 590 -13.88 21.04 25.39
C ALA A 590 -13.26 22.45 25.56
N HIS A 591 -13.96 23.41 26.17
CA HIS A 591 -13.49 24.81 26.24
C HIS A 591 -12.18 24.97 27.05
N ASN A 592 -12.03 24.26 28.18
CA ASN A 592 -10.81 24.29 29.00
C ASN A 592 -9.74 23.29 28.53
N GLN A 593 -10.11 22.33 27.68
CA GLN A 593 -9.19 21.33 27.12
C GLN A 593 -8.20 21.94 26.15
N TYR A 594 -8.61 22.98 25.41
CA TYR A 594 -7.69 23.75 24.56
C TYR A 594 -6.86 24.76 25.36
N GLY A 595 -7.02 24.83 26.68
CA GLY A 595 -6.21 25.68 27.56
C GLY A 595 -4.85 25.07 27.89
N ASP A 596 -4.03 25.81 28.63
CA ASP A 596 -2.67 25.38 28.99
C ASP A 596 -2.64 24.38 30.16
N LEU A 597 -3.80 24.00 30.70
CA LEU A 597 -3.89 23.19 31.91
C LEU A 597 -3.46 21.72 31.71
N PRO A 598 -3.90 21.00 30.66
CA PRO A 598 -3.42 19.65 30.39
C PRO A 598 -1.90 19.58 30.17
N SER A 599 -1.35 20.53 29.40
CA SER A 599 0.10 20.57 29.09
C SER A 599 0.92 20.92 30.33
N THR A 600 0.51 21.94 31.11
CA THR A 600 1.20 22.30 32.36
C THR A 600 1.15 21.17 33.39
N ALA A 601 0.00 20.51 33.59
CA ALA A 601 -0.10 19.35 34.47
C ALA A 601 0.79 18.19 34.00
N ARG A 602 0.88 17.95 32.68
CA ARG A 602 1.77 16.94 32.09
C ARG A 602 3.23 17.25 32.38
N ILE A 603 3.65 18.49 32.15
CA ILE A 603 5.03 18.95 32.37
C ILE A 603 5.43 18.73 33.83
N GLU A 604 4.60 19.15 34.78
CA GLU A 604 4.90 19.00 36.21
C GLU A 604 5.03 17.54 36.64
N MET A 605 4.15 16.67 36.15
CA MET A 605 4.17 15.25 36.51
C MET A 605 5.31 14.49 35.83
N LEU A 606 5.67 14.84 34.59
CA LEU A 606 6.88 14.30 33.94
C LEU A 606 8.13 14.68 34.73
N MET A 607 8.25 15.95 35.17
CA MET A 607 9.36 16.38 36.02
C MET A 607 9.41 15.59 37.33
N GLN A 608 8.27 15.32 37.97
CA GLN A 608 8.20 14.50 39.18
C GLN A 608 8.64 13.06 38.93
N GLN A 609 8.16 12.44 37.84
CA GLN A 609 8.59 11.10 37.43
C GLN A 609 10.11 11.07 37.21
N TRP A 610 10.68 12.06 36.52
CA TRP A 610 12.11 12.09 36.23
C TRP A 610 12.95 12.30 37.48
N LEU A 611 12.53 13.18 38.39
CA LEU A 611 13.18 13.35 39.68
C LEU A 611 13.20 12.03 40.46
N LEU A 612 12.08 11.30 40.50
CA LEU A 612 11.99 10.00 41.18
C LEU A 612 12.75 8.88 40.45
N ALA A 613 12.93 8.96 39.13
CA ALA A 613 13.69 7.96 38.37
C ALA A 613 15.18 7.97 38.69
N ARG A 614 15.69 9.04 39.31
CA ARG A 614 17.10 9.22 39.63
C ARG A 614 17.64 8.11 40.56
N PRO A 615 18.89 7.63 40.34
CA PRO A 615 19.47 6.54 41.12
C PRO A 615 19.61 6.88 42.61
N GLU A 616 19.76 8.16 42.97
CA GLU A 616 19.83 8.64 44.34
C GLU A 616 18.59 8.23 45.16
N PHE A 617 17.40 8.24 44.54
CA PHE A 617 16.18 7.78 45.20
C PHE A 617 16.12 6.26 45.42
N ARG A 618 16.94 5.48 44.71
CA ARG A 618 17.06 4.04 44.91
C ARG A 618 17.68 3.71 46.26
N GLU A 619 18.67 4.50 46.66
CA GLU A 619 19.38 4.35 47.93
C GLU A 619 18.60 4.99 49.09
N PHE A 620 17.90 6.10 48.82
CA PHE A 620 17.06 6.78 49.80
C PHE A 620 15.82 5.96 50.22
N LEU A 621 15.19 5.25 49.28
CA LEU A 621 13.96 4.47 49.55
C LEU A 621 14.22 2.96 49.52
N PRO A 622 13.53 2.17 50.38
CA PRO A 622 13.66 0.72 50.41
C PRO A 622 12.94 0.08 49.21
N THR A 623 13.63 0.06 48.08
CA THR A 623 13.10 -0.31 46.78
C THR A 623 13.34 -1.77 46.43
N ARG A 624 12.52 -2.35 45.55
CA ARG A 624 12.57 -3.79 45.22
C ARG A 624 13.12 -4.00 43.82
N VAL A 625 14.45 -4.03 43.73
CA VAL A 625 15.20 -4.12 42.46
C VAL A 625 14.78 -5.29 41.55
N MET A 626 14.33 -6.41 42.12
CA MET A 626 13.92 -7.59 41.34
C MET A 626 12.53 -7.47 40.69
N VAL A 627 11.74 -6.43 41.01
CA VAL A 627 10.44 -6.21 40.36
C VAL A 627 10.68 -5.46 39.05
N ALA A 628 10.35 -6.11 37.93
CA ALA A 628 10.50 -5.54 36.60
C ALA A 628 9.41 -4.50 36.31
N TYR A 629 9.67 -3.23 36.63
CA TYR A 629 8.86 -2.11 36.19
C TYR A 629 9.31 -1.61 34.81
N PRO A 630 8.37 -1.17 33.95
CA PRO A 630 8.72 -0.62 32.64
C PRO A 630 9.41 0.76 32.75
N GLU A 631 9.17 1.50 33.83
CA GLU A 631 9.74 2.83 34.05
C GLU A 631 10.39 2.92 35.45
N PRO A 632 11.60 3.52 35.58
CA PRO A 632 12.38 3.49 36.83
C PRO A 632 11.72 4.18 38.05
N TRP A 633 10.90 5.21 37.82
CA TRP A 633 10.27 5.98 38.90
C TRP A 633 9.20 5.19 39.65
N MET A 634 8.60 4.17 39.01
CA MET A 634 7.48 3.41 39.55
C MET A 634 7.86 2.63 40.81
N ASP A 635 9.08 2.09 40.86
CA ASP A 635 9.63 1.39 42.03
C ASP A 635 9.71 2.31 43.25
N ARG A 636 10.05 3.60 43.05
CA ARG A 636 10.12 4.59 44.14
C ARG A 636 8.74 4.92 44.70
N VAL A 637 7.75 5.08 43.83
CA VAL A 637 6.36 5.34 44.25
C VAL A 637 5.79 4.10 44.96
N ASP A 638 5.99 2.88 44.43
CA ASP A 638 5.52 1.66 45.10
C ASP A 638 6.24 1.40 46.43
N ALA A 639 7.52 1.75 46.56
CA ALA A 639 8.24 1.73 47.84
C ALA A 639 7.66 2.73 48.85
N MET A 640 7.35 3.95 48.41
CA MET A 640 6.73 4.97 49.25
C MET A 640 5.33 4.55 49.72
N LYS A 641 4.52 3.97 48.82
CA LYS A 641 3.18 3.47 49.15
C LYS A 641 3.21 2.44 50.28
N LYS A 642 4.19 1.54 50.24
CA LYS A 642 4.41 0.54 51.31
C LYS A 642 4.87 1.17 52.61
N LEU A 643 5.82 2.12 52.55
CA LEU A 643 6.31 2.84 53.73
C LEU A 643 5.21 3.62 54.45
N GLN A 644 4.36 4.30 53.69
CA GLN A 644 3.31 5.17 54.21
C GLN A 644 1.99 4.43 54.50
N LEU A 645 1.93 3.11 54.31
CA LEU A 645 0.73 2.29 54.44
C LEU A 645 -0.45 2.84 53.61
N TRP A 646 -0.14 3.27 52.39
CA TRP A 646 -1.13 3.66 51.38
C TRP A 646 -1.71 2.43 50.69
N SER A 647 -2.13 2.54 49.43
CA SER A 647 -2.70 1.43 48.69
C SER A 647 -1.67 0.36 48.34
N ASP A 648 -2.05 -0.91 48.47
CA ASP A 648 -1.22 -2.06 48.05
C ASP A 648 -1.22 -2.32 46.54
N THR A 649 -2.04 -1.58 45.78
CA THR A 649 -2.13 -1.73 44.31
C THR A 649 -0.86 -1.21 43.63
N SER A 650 -0.32 -1.96 42.68
CA SER A 650 0.89 -1.50 41.97
C SER A 650 0.61 -0.23 41.15
N VAL A 651 1.55 0.71 41.17
CA VAL A 651 1.55 1.93 40.34
C VAL A 651 1.46 1.63 38.84
N MET A 652 1.89 0.43 38.41
CA MET A 652 1.77 -0.02 37.02
C MET A 652 0.35 0.04 36.49
N HIS A 653 -0.66 -0.32 37.29
CA HIS A 653 -2.05 -0.27 36.86
C HIS A 653 -2.51 1.18 36.62
N PHE A 654 -2.10 2.11 37.47
CA PHE A 654 -2.42 3.53 37.30
C PHE A 654 -1.73 4.14 36.07
N ARG A 655 -0.47 3.78 35.82
CA ARG A 655 0.24 4.16 34.59
C ARG A 655 -0.51 3.64 33.35
N ASN A 656 -0.91 2.38 33.36
CA ASN A 656 -1.61 1.78 32.21
C ASN A 656 -2.99 2.43 31.99
N LEU A 657 -3.72 2.74 33.06
CA LEU A 657 -4.97 3.51 32.99
C LEU A 657 -4.74 4.91 32.40
N ALA A 658 -3.64 5.55 32.77
CA ALA A 658 -3.26 6.86 32.26
C ALA A 658 -3.00 6.82 30.75
N ILE A 659 -2.15 5.90 30.29
CA ILE A 659 -1.74 5.79 28.87
C ILE A 659 -2.91 5.34 28.00
N PHE A 660 -3.57 4.23 28.36
CA PHE A 660 -4.66 3.68 27.56
C PHE A 660 -5.89 4.58 27.60
N GLY A 661 -6.19 5.21 28.75
CA GLY A 661 -7.26 6.18 28.87
C GLY A 661 -7.04 7.40 27.98
N GLU A 662 -5.82 7.95 27.95
CA GLU A 662 -5.47 9.07 27.08
C GLU A 662 -5.65 8.70 25.60
N GLN A 663 -5.09 7.58 25.15
CA GLN A 663 -5.20 7.13 23.76
C GLN A 663 -6.66 6.96 23.31
N LEU A 664 -7.47 6.28 24.13
CA LEU A 664 -8.89 6.07 23.84
C LEU A 664 -9.65 7.41 23.80
N LEU A 665 -9.51 8.26 24.82
CA LEU A 665 -10.26 9.51 24.90
C LEU A 665 -9.84 10.52 23.83
N LEU A 666 -8.56 10.59 23.46
CA LEU A 666 -8.09 11.41 22.34
C LEU A 666 -8.76 10.99 21.02
N SER A 667 -8.82 9.69 20.76
CA SER A 667 -9.45 9.17 19.54
C SER A 667 -10.96 9.46 19.49
N ILE A 668 -11.63 9.45 20.65
CA ILE A 668 -13.06 9.78 20.75
C ILE A 668 -13.28 11.29 20.65
N ARG A 669 -12.46 12.11 21.31
CA ARG A 669 -12.63 13.57 21.34
C ARG A 669 -12.37 14.20 19.97
N PHE A 670 -11.29 13.81 19.32
CA PHE A 670 -10.86 14.43 18.06
C PHE A 670 -11.42 13.74 16.81
N GLY A 671 -12.06 12.58 16.96
CA GLY A 671 -12.86 11.97 15.90
C GLY A 671 -14.19 12.69 15.72
N HIS A 672 -14.65 12.85 14.47
CA HIS A 672 -15.93 13.50 14.15
C HIS A 672 -17.11 12.51 14.21
N TRP A 673 -17.27 11.84 15.35
CA TRP A 673 -18.26 10.76 15.51
C TRP A 673 -19.71 11.20 15.30
N SER A 674 -20.02 12.48 15.48
CA SER A 674 -21.39 13.01 15.35
C SER A 674 -22.02 12.81 13.97
N ASP A 675 -21.22 12.81 12.91
CA ASP A 675 -21.70 12.74 11.52
C ASP A 675 -21.48 11.36 10.86
N VAL A 676 -20.97 10.40 11.62
CA VAL A 676 -20.68 9.04 11.13
C VAL A 676 -21.95 8.20 11.19
N TYR A 677 -22.45 7.70 10.06
CA TYR A 677 -23.64 6.82 10.03
C TYR A 677 -23.28 5.34 9.85
N GLU A 678 -22.12 5.05 9.26
CA GLU A 678 -21.68 3.69 8.96
C GLU A 678 -20.96 3.03 10.13
N ALA A 679 -21.24 1.74 10.35
CA ALA A 679 -20.62 0.97 11.42
C ALA A 679 -19.15 0.59 11.13
N THR A 680 -18.69 0.74 9.89
CA THR A 680 -17.34 0.39 9.41
C THR A 680 -16.24 1.12 10.19
N GLN A 681 -16.40 2.43 10.41
CA GLN A 681 -15.44 3.23 11.18
C GLN A 681 -15.38 2.82 12.66
N ALA A 682 -16.53 2.57 13.29
CA ALA A 682 -16.58 2.09 14.68
C ALA A 682 -15.98 0.67 14.81
N PHE A 683 -16.18 -0.17 13.80
CA PHE A 683 -15.59 -1.49 13.72
C PHE A 683 -14.06 -1.41 13.66
N ASN A 684 -13.51 -0.61 12.75
CA ASN A 684 -12.07 -0.39 12.63
C ASN A 684 -11.48 0.23 13.91
N TRP A 685 -12.19 1.17 14.53
CA TRP A 685 -11.78 1.78 15.81
C TRP A 685 -11.68 0.73 16.92
N ALA A 686 -12.69 -0.14 17.04
CA ALA A 686 -12.71 -1.19 18.06
C ALA A 686 -11.55 -2.17 17.89
N ARG A 687 -11.23 -2.58 16.65
CA ARG A 687 -10.08 -3.44 16.34
C ARG A 687 -8.75 -2.74 16.58
N PHE A 688 -8.61 -1.50 16.11
CA PHE A 688 -7.37 -0.72 16.24
C PHE A 688 -6.96 -0.52 17.71
N TRP A 689 -7.93 -0.18 18.57
CA TRP A 689 -7.71 0.11 19.99
C TRP A 689 -7.92 -1.10 20.93
N ARG A 690 -8.07 -2.31 20.39
CA ARG A 690 -8.33 -3.53 21.17
C ARG A 690 -7.33 -3.76 22.32
N PRO A 691 -6.01 -3.68 22.12
CA PRO A 691 -5.04 -3.85 23.22
C PRO A 691 -5.22 -2.80 24.33
N GLN A 692 -5.52 -1.55 23.97
CA GLN A 692 -5.68 -0.44 24.89
C GLN A 692 -6.97 -0.57 25.69
N ALA A 693 -8.08 -0.93 25.04
CA ALA A 693 -9.36 -1.15 25.70
C ALA A 693 -9.29 -2.32 26.71
N GLN A 694 -8.76 -3.47 26.28
CA GLN A 694 -8.59 -4.63 27.17
C GLN A 694 -7.59 -4.34 28.30
N GLY A 695 -6.49 -3.65 28.00
CA GLY A 695 -5.50 -3.21 28.98
C GLY A 695 -6.08 -2.26 30.01
N TYR A 696 -6.94 -1.33 29.59
CA TYR A 696 -7.64 -0.40 30.48
C TYR A 696 -8.60 -1.15 31.40
N ILE A 697 -9.45 -2.05 30.87
CA ILE A 697 -10.40 -2.85 31.66
C ILE A 697 -9.67 -3.68 32.74
N HIS A 698 -8.58 -4.35 32.35
CA HIS A 698 -7.77 -5.13 33.29
C HIS A 698 -7.13 -4.25 34.38
N ALA A 699 -6.52 -3.13 33.99
CA ALA A 699 -5.90 -2.21 34.94
C ALA A 699 -6.92 -1.55 35.87
N TYR A 700 -8.13 -1.25 35.36
CA TYR A 700 -9.23 -0.70 36.13
C TYR A 700 -9.68 -1.68 37.21
N ARG A 701 -9.93 -2.94 36.83
CA ARG A 701 -10.24 -4.02 37.77
C ARG A 701 -9.17 -4.19 38.83
N ALA A 702 -7.90 -4.16 38.45
CA ALA A 702 -6.79 -4.28 39.39
C ALA A 702 -6.75 -3.13 40.40
N ALA A 703 -7.03 -1.89 39.97
CA ALA A 703 -7.02 -0.70 40.82
C ALA A 703 -8.29 -0.57 41.68
N THR A 704 -9.48 -0.59 41.08
CA THR A 704 -10.76 -0.30 41.75
C THR A 704 -11.45 -1.56 42.30
N GLY A 705 -11.21 -2.72 41.69
CA GLY A 705 -11.87 -3.99 42.02
C GLY A 705 -13.15 -4.26 41.23
N VAL A 706 -13.62 -3.32 40.42
CA VAL A 706 -14.81 -3.45 39.56
C VAL A 706 -14.40 -4.05 38.21
N ASP A 707 -15.12 -5.08 37.76
CA ASP A 707 -14.84 -5.75 36.50
C ASP A 707 -15.83 -5.29 35.40
N LEU A 708 -15.31 -4.49 34.46
CA LEU A 708 -16.09 -3.95 33.34
C LEU A 708 -16.34 -4.96 32.21
N SER A 709 -15.76 -6.17 32.30
CA SER A 709 -15.91 -7.22 31.27
C SER A 709 -17.15 -8.11 31.44
N ILE A 710 -17.88 -7.92 32.55
CA ILE A 710 -19.06 -8.71 32.90
C ILE A 710 -20.28 -8.13 32.18
N ASP A 711 -21.08 -8.98 31.52
CA ASP A 711 -22.25 -8.56 30.74
C ASP A 711 -23.42 -8.08 31.63
N ALA A 712 -23.44 -8.49 32.90
CA ALA A 712 -24.40 -8.02 33.89
C ALA A 712 -24.09 -6.57 34.29
N ALA A 713 -24.74 -5.62 33.62
CA ALA A 713 -24.67 -4.21 33.96
C ALA A 713 -25.16 -3.99 35.40
N ASN A 714 -24.30 -3.46 36.26
CA ASN A 714 -24.70 -2.85 37.52
C ASN A 714 -24.54 -1.34 37.38
N PRO A 715 -25.59 -0.59 36.97
CA PRO A 715 -25.50 0.85 36.70
C PRO A 715 -24.96 1.64 37.91
N ALA A 716 -25.23 1.17 39.12
CA ALA A 716 -24.72 1.79 40.34
C ALA A 716 -23.19 1.68 40.46
N GLU A 717 -22.61 0.54 40.10
CA GLU A 717 -21.15 0.34 40.11
C GLU A 717 -20.49 1.08 38.94
N GLU A 718 -21.10 1.05 37.75
CA GLU A 718 -20.59 1.75 36.56
C GLU A 718 -20.56 3.28 36.75
N ALA A 719 -21.53 3.85 37.49
CA ALA A 719 -21.58 5.28 37.81
C ALA A 719 -20.77 5.67 39.06
N THR A 720 -20.21 4.71 39.81
CA THR A 720 -19.46 5.03 41.04
C THR A 720 -18.09 5.60 40.71
N LEU A 721 -17.78 6.77 41.28
CA LEU A 721 -16.51 7.45 41.10
C LEU A 721 -15.30 6.56 41.47
N PRO A 722 -14.22 6.52 40.67
CA PRO A 722 -13.06 5.69 40.96
C PRO A 722 -12.39 6.02 42.30
N SER A 723 -12.31 7.29 42.67
CA SER A 723 -11.77 7.75 43.96
C SER A 723 -12.52 7.18 45.17
N VAL A 724 -13.84 7.03 45.06
CA VAL A 724 -14.67 6.43 46.12
C VAL A 724 -14.36 4.94 46.25
N LEU A 725 -14.21 4.23 45.13
CA LEU A 725 -13.83 2.80 45.12
C LEU A 725 -12.43 2.60 45.72
N LEU A 726 -11.48 3.46 45.35
CA LEU A 726 -10.10 3.43 45.89
C LEU A 726 -10.09 3.70 47.41
N ARG A 727 -10.87 4.68 47.89
CA ARG A 727 -11.02 4.94 49.33
C ARG A 727 -11.62 3.75 50.07
N GLN A 728 -12.68 3.16 49.54
CA GLN A 728 -13.29 1.97 50.16
C GLN A 728 -12.30 0.81 50.24
N ARG A 729 -11.49 0.61 49.21
CA ARG A 729 -10.46 -0.41 49.17
C ARG A 729 -9.34 -0.15 50.18
N LEU A 730 -8.86 1.09 50.29
CA LEU A 730 -7.89 1.49 51.29
C LEU A 730 -8.41 1.28 52.71
N ALA A 731 -9.67 1.63 52.98
CA ALA A 731 -10.31 1.41 54.28
C ALA A 731 -10.40 -0.09 54.62
N ARG A 732 -10.76 -0.94 53.65
CA ARG A 732 -10.76 -2.41 53.84
C ARG A 732 -9.37 -2.97 54.07
N GLN A 733 -8.35 -2.43 53.41
CA GLN A 733 -6.95 -2.82 53.61
C GLN A 733 -6.49 -2.47 55.03
N GLN A 734 -6.77 -1.25 55.49
CA GLN A 734 -6.44 -0.80 56.86
C GLN A 734 -7.16 -1.61 57.93
N GLN A 735 -8.42 -2.01 57.70
CA GLN A 735 -9.14 -2.91 58.60
C GLN A 735 -8.48 -4.30 58.69
N ARG A 736 -7.96 -4.81 57.57
CA ARG A 736 -7.28 -6.12 57.53
C ARG A 736 -5.90 -6.11 58.18
N SER A 737 -5.17 -4.99 58.13
CA SER A 737 -3.87 -4.86 58.78
C SER A 737 -3.95 -4.48 60.26
N ALA A 738 -5.13 -4.07 60.74
CA ALA A 738 -5.40 -3.82 62.16
C ALA A 738 -5.93 -5.05 62.92
N MET A 739 -6.42 -6.07 62.21
CA MET A 739 -6.69 -7.42 62.73
C MET A 739 -5.42 -8.27 62.66
#